data_AF-A0A1S3ITR6-F1
#
_entry.id   AF-A0A1S3ITR6-F1
#
_cell.length_a   1.000
_cell.length_b   1.000
_cell.length_c   1.000
_cell.angle_alpha   90.00
_cell.angle_beta   90.00
_cell.angle_gamma   90.00
#
_symmetry.space_group_name_H-M   'P 1'
#
loop_
_entity.id
_entity.type
_entity.pdbx_description
1 polymer ?
#
loop_
_entity_poly.entity_id
_entity_poly.type
_entity_poly.pdbx_seq_one_letter_code
_entity_poly.pdbx_strand_id
1 'polypeptide(L)'
;MRLQASLGVPLANDVDAANDAAGSDGDASKVIRQLQSTVAALGRQLIMQQLFVEERIRSEGSSGIKQIRLQTDGTRPYHSTTYTGNSAVSIHNHANYDRTIGMGEFVAVLNGVEFRTRHNDYKFVMPCRRSRDFHCTEDIPFPDVPPEVRNKATVQEQIAEMKEWFKAWKNQDKSHRDYTKYFKANLCYLEGAWMKSSASLEESFDSDRHFLDATDWFDLHEKARFSAYSGRKDNLENFAYLPVTISGLINGTIPELAQWNYRILCHPLKKDIPFSHFRTVDDLHSRMAYKSSMALQTGSRRARFQLNPDNRGYWSEEKAYQRSFLDELMEQIPGKDNYPANITDDIFGYTAFTLDPDEDGNDRVLNAGYYHRWFKVAKKGANGLTQMHRSYSDQNIFMAMTTQEKVAGLSIKDCKLRKKNNRVKDCGRVEQKWTYAIPLEIVYSTPLSSWNPYNLHFKGDAKSDLGKTVRAGPNGSVRNGKKEANLAFDGTNNAFYYHTPVEMFYTNGDKDAADTVRYRGVGVLDRQGEVKSVDASGFRIELNIDGAGEIRQRWPIMPVSVEGSTIMKEIEALKDMVMEQRKYISLYRELPIALSSDNATEYAPTLRDIELETTVATEDPPGPHTHMVRLTADHIKIMKEDGRAVTVMTSTDFGHFHQLRVRYVKRCDCFRISKCDNQRGGCWDGHSVELIPTAG
;
A
#
# COMPACT_ATOMS: atom_id res chain seq x y z
N MET A 1 -12.63 51.99 -12.27
CA MET A 1 -11.34 51.51 -12.77
C MET A 1 -11.58 50.31 -13.67
N ARG A 2 -11.36 50.45 -14.98
CA ARG A 2 -11.53 49.38 -15.99
C ARG A 2 -10.25 48.54 -16.03
N LEU A 3 -10.35 47.23 -15.82
CA LEU A 3 -9.29 46.25 -16.05
C LEU A 3 -9.34 45.79 -17.51
N GLN A 4 -8.31 46.13 -18.29
CA GLN A 4 -8.00 45.48 -19.57
C GLN A 4 -6.94 44.41 -19.30
N ALA A 5 -7.29 43.16 -19.59
CA ALA A 5 -6.35 42.04 -19.65
C ALA A 5 -5.74 41.99 -21.06
N SER A 6 -4.43 42.23 -21.16
CA SER A 6 -3.65 41.97 -22.38
C SER A 6 -2.90 40.64 -22.22
N LEU A 7 -3.45 39.58 -22.79
CA LEU A 7 -2.71 38.35 -23.09
C LEU A 7 -1.94 38.57 -24.40
N GLY A 8 -0.67 38.98 -24.30
CA GLY A 8 0.24 39.08 -25.42
C GLY A 8 1.03 37.78 -25.59
N VAL A 9 0.65 36.97 -26.59
CA VAL A 9 1.50 35.92 -27.15
C VAL A 9 2.48 36.60 -28.13
N PRO A 10 3.81 36.41 -28.05
CA PRO A 10 4.70 36.98 -29.04
C PRO A 10 4.63 36.15 -30.33
N LEU A 11 3.93 36.67 -31.33
CA LEU A 11 4.08 36.23 -32.73
C LEU A 11 5.38 36.83 -33.27
N ALA A 12 6.36 35.97 -33.55
CA ALA A 12 7.52 36.34 -34.32
C ALA A 12 7.10 36.59 -35.78
N ASN A 13 7.01 37.85 -36.16
CA ASN A 13 6.96 38.28 -37.55
C ASN A 13 8.22 39.13 -37.80
N ASP A 14 9.17 38.55 -38.52
CA ASP A 14 10.17 39.27 -39.30
C ASP A 14 10.84 38.22 -40.22
N VAL A 15 10.38 38.12 -41.48
CA VAL A 15 11.24 37.86 -42.64
C VAL A 15 10.58 38.47 -43.88
N ASP A 16 11.39 39.23 -44.61
CA ASP A 16 11.13 40.06 -45.77
C ASP A 16 10.34 39.44 -46.93
N ALA A 17 9.69 40.35 -47.66
CA ALA A 17 9.16 40.16 -48.99
C ALA A 17 10.29 40.05 -50.03
N ALA A 18 10.31 38.97 -50.81
CA ALA A 18 10.64 38.99 -52.25
C ALA A 18 10.43 37.62 -52.90
N ASN A 19 9.87 37.66 -54.12
CA ASN A 19 9.80 36.64 -55.17
C ASN A 19 8.54 35.76 -55.27
N ASP A 20 7.58 36.31 -56.01
CA ASP A 20 6.67 35.59 -56.90
C ASP A 20 7.47 34.75 -57.92
N ALA A 21 7.43 33.42 -57.79
CA ALA A 21 7.39 32.43 -58.88
C ALA A 21 7.62 31.00 -58.35
N ALA A 22 6.61 30.39 -57.72
CA ALA A 22 6.48 28.92 -57.57
C ALA A 22 5.07 28.59 -57.02
N GLY A 23 4.08 28.54 -57.92
CA GLY A 23 2.71 28.15 -57.57
C GLY A 23 2.58 26.65 -57.35
N SER A 24 2.62 26.23 -56.07
CA SER A 24 1.85 25.13 -55.44
C SER A 24 2.47 24.71 -54.09
N ASP A 25 3.78 24.86 -53.92
CA ASP A 25 4.52 24.41 -52.71
C ASP A 25 4.42 25.36 -51.51
N GLY A 26 4.30 26.67 -51.74
CA GLY A 26 4.23 27.68 -50.67
C GLY A 26 2.94 27.62 -49.85
N ASP A 27 1.83 27.29 -50.50
CA ASP A 27 0.52 27.17 -49.84
C ASP A 27 0.42 25.84 -49.06
N ALA A 28 0.90 24.73 -49.65
CA ALA A 28 1.00 23.45 -48.97
C ALA A 28 1.89 23.53 -47.71
N SER A 29 3.04 24.21 -47.78
CA SER A 29 3.93 24.43 -46.63
C SER A 29 3.25 25.25 -45.51
N LYS A 30 2.42 26.22 -45.87
CA LYS A 30 1.67 27.05 -44.91
C LYS A 30 0.54 26.25 -44.25
N VAL A 31 -0.20 25.47 -45.04
CA VAL A 31 -1.25 24.56 -44.55
C VAL A 31 -0.65 23.50 -43.62
N ILE A 32 0.48 22.89 -43.97
CA ILE A 32 1.17 21.91 -43.12
C ILE A 32 1.58 22.54 -41.78
N ARG A 33 2.16 23.75 -41.78
CA ARG A 33 2.51 24.47 -40.55
C ARG A 33 1.29 24.79 -39.69
N GLN A 34 0.19 25.18 -40.31
CA GLN A 34 -1.07 25.45 -39.60
C GLN A 34 -1.67 24.17 -39.00
N LEU A 35 -1.61 23.05 -39.72
CA LEU A 35 -2.03 21.74 -39.21
C LEU A 35 -1.14 21.29 -38.04
N GLN A 36 0.18 21.42 -38.16
CA GLN A 36 1.13 21.11 -37.07
C GLN A 36 0.85 21.97 -35.83
N SER A 37 0.59 23.26 -35.99
CA SER A 37 0.22 24.15 -34.88
C SER A 37 -1.11 23.75 -34.24
N THR A 38 -2.10 23.38 -35.05
CA THR A 38 -3.41 22.91 -34.56
C THR A 38 -3.27 21.61 -33.78
N VAL A 39 -2.53 20.64 -34.32
CA VAL A 39 -2.23 19.35 -33.64
C VAL A 39 -1.48 19.58 -32.34
N ALA A 40 -0.49 20.48 -32.31
CA ALA A 40 0.22 20.86 -31.10
C ALA A 40 -0.70 21.47 -30.03
N ALA A 41 -1.61 22.37 -30.43
CA ALA A 41 -2.56 22.99 -29.52
C ALA A 41 -3.56 21.97 -28.96
N LEU A 42 -4.12 21.11 -29.81
CA LEU A 42 -5.01 20.02 -29.40
C LEU A 42 -4.29 19.02 -28.49
N GLY A 43 -3.05 18.65 -28.81
CA GLY A 43 -2.22 17.77 -27.97
C GLY A 43 -2.01 18.35 -26.58
N ARG A 44 -1.66 19.64 -26.46
CA ARG A 44 -1.54 20.31 -25.15
C ARG A 44 -2.87 20.35 -24.40
N GLN A 45 -3.97 20.62 -25.10
CA GLN A 45 -5.29 20.63 -24.47
C GLN A 45 -5.66 19.25 -23.92
N LEU A 46 -5.36 18.16 -24.64
CA LEU A 46 -5.59 16.79 -24.18
C LEU A 46 -4.74 16.45 -22.94
N ILE A 47 -3.45 16.84 -22.92
CA ILE A 47 -2.59 16.69 -21.74
C ILE A 47 -3.22 17.40 -20.53
N MET A 48 -3.73 18.63 -20.72
CA MET A 48 -4.36 19.40 -19.64
C MET A 48 -5.72 18.84 -19.20
N GLN A 49 -6.50 18.28 -20.11
CA GLN A 49 -7.73 17.58 -19.76
C GLN A 49 -7.44 16.32 -18.94
N GLN A 50 -6.42 15.55 -19.32
CA GLN A 50 -5.99 14.39 -18.55
C GLN A 50 -5.52 14.79 -17.14
N LEU A 51 -4.67 15.82 -17.04
CA LEU A 51 -4.23 16.33 -15.73
C LEU A 51 -5.42 16.81 -14.88
N PHE A 52 -6.40 17.48 -15.48
CA PHE A 52 -7.62 17.91 -14.77
C PHE A 52 -8.39 16.72 -14.20
N VAL A 53 -8.53 15.62 -14.94
CA VAL A 53 -9.19 14.40 -14.46
C VAL A 53 -8.39 13.78 -13.30
N GLU A 54 -7.07 13.68 -13.42
CA GLU A 54 -6.22 13.15 -12.37
C GLU A 54 -6.24 14.01 -11.09
N GLU A 55 -6.17 15.33 -11.22
CA GLU A 55 -6.27 16.27 -10.09
C GLU A 55 -7.64 16.19 -9.42
N ARG A 56 -8.71 16.07 -10.21
CA ARG A 56 -10.05 15.85 -9.67
C ARG A 56 -10.09 14.58 -8.81
N ILE A 57 -9.55 13.45 -9.30
CA ILE A 57 -9.50 12.19 -8.57
C ILE A 57 -8.63 12.33 -7.29
N ARG A 58 -7.47 12.99 -7.37
CA ARG A 58 -6.60 13.28 -6.20
C ARG A 58 -7.30 14.15 -5.14
N SER A 59 -8.25 15.00 -5.55
CA SER A 59 -8.98 15.89 -4.65
C SER A 59 -10.26 15.27 -4.09
N GLU A 60 -10.93 14.40 -4.85
CA GLU A 60 -12.17 13.72 -4.44
C GLU A 60 -11.90 12.50 -3.55
N GLY A 61 -10.69 11.93 -3.57
CA GLY A 61 -10.28 10.78 -2.77
C GLY A 61 -8.77 10.70 -2.59
N SER A 62 -8.27 9.53 -2.21
CA SER A 62 -6.84 9.24 -2.13
C SER A 62 -6.50 8.00 -2.95
N SER A 63 -5.22 7.68 -3.09
CA SER A 63 -4.80 6.40 -3.66
C SER A 63 -5.33 5.26 -2.81
N GLY A 64 -5.72 4.17 -3.46
CA GLY A 64 -6.35 3.04 -2.80
C GLY A 64 -7.21 2.19 -3.74
N ILE A 65 -7.78 1.14 -3.17
CA ILE A 65 -8.77 0.31 -3.88
C ILE A 65 -10.08 1.07 -3.95
N LYS A 66 -10.70 1.09 -5.13
CA LYS A 66 -11.98 1.76 -5.36
C LYS A 66 -13.14 0.78 -5.30
N GLN A 67 -13.02 -0.35 -5.98
CA GLN A 67 -14.12 -1.30 -6.14
C GLN A 67 -13.60 -2.66 -6.61
N ILE A 68 -14.19 -3.77 -6.15
CA ILE A 68 -14.05 -5.07 -6.80
C ILE A 68 -15.22 -5.31 -7.75
N ARG A 69 -15.12 -6.34 -8.59
CA ARG A 69 -16.22 -6.70 -9.50
C ARG A 69 -17.56 -6.79 -8.76
N LEU A 70 -18.60 -6.18 -9.34
CA LEU A 70 -19.97 -6.34 -8.87
C LEU A 70 -20.40 -7.81 -9.03
N GLN A 71 -20.63 -8.49 -7.91
CA GLN A 71 -21.06 -9.89 -7.87
C GLN A 71 -22.47 -10.04 -7.28
N THR A 72 -22.79 -9.19 -6.32
CA THR A 72 -24.05 -9.19 -5.59
C THR A 72 -24.65 -7.79 -5.62
N ASP A 73 -25.98 -7.74 -5.64
CA ASP A 73 -26.77 -6.51 -5.51
C ASP A 73 -27.98 -6.80 -4.63
N GLY A 74 -28.72 -5.76 -4.23
CA GLY A 74 -29.93 -5.94 -3.45
C GLY A 74 -30.77 -4.69 -3.27
N THR A 75 -31.80 -4.80 -2.44
CA THR A 75 -32.82 -3.75 -2.24
C THR A 75 -32.32 -2.49 -1.53
N ARG A 76 -31.05 -2.46 -1.10
CA ARG A 76 -30.41 -1.36 -0.40
C ARG A 76 -28.99 -1.18 -0.94
N PRO A 77 -28.46 0.05 -1.02
CA PRO A 77 -27.14 0.29 -1.60
C PRO A 77 -26.01 -0.54 -0.99
N TYR A 78 -26.05 -0.79 0.33
CA TYR A 78 -25.04 -1.58 1.03
C TYR A 78 -25.11 -3.09 0.74
N HIS A 79 -26.13 -3.59 0.02
CA HIS A 79 -26.15 -4.98 -0.47
C HIS A 79 -25.34 -5.16 -1.77
N SER A 80 -24.99 -4.07 -2.45
CA SER A 80 -24.14 -4.11 -3.63
C SER A 80 -22.66 -4.29 -3.25
N THR A 81 -21.93 -5.03 -4.07
CA THR A 81 -20.50 -5.27 -3.85
C THR A 81 -19.68 -3.97 -3.94
N THR A 82 -18.79 -3.72 -2.97
CA THR A 82 -17.90 -2.54 -2.91
C THR A 82 -16.43 -2.92 -3.13
N TYR A 83 -15.48 -2.41 -2.34
CA TYR A 83 -14.13 -2.97 -2.20
C TYR A 83 -14.12 -4.25 -1.33
N THR A 84 -15.24 -4.56 -0.68
CA THR A 84 -15.47 -5.81 0.05
C THR A 84 -16.77 -6.45 -0.44
N GLY A 85 -16.68 -7.71 -0.85
CA GLY A 85 -17.83 -8.56 -1.20
C GLY A 85 -17.89 -9.76 -0.27
N ASN A 86 -17.86 -10.96 -0.85
CA ASN A 86 -17.64 -12.20 -0.09
C ASN A 86 -16.27 -12.22 0.60
N SER A 87 -15.28 -11.50 0.06
CA SER A 87 -13.99 -11.24 0.68
C SER A 87 -13.52 -9.81 0.41
N ALA A 88 -12.56 -9.33 1.21
CA ALA A 88 -11.94 -8.02 1.00
C ALA A 88 -11.03 -8.08 -0.24
N VAL A 89 -11.19 -7.17 -1.21
CA VAL A 89 -10.41 -7.13 -2.47
C VAL A 89 -10.42 -8.48 -3.22
N SER A 90 -11.51 -9.24 -3.11
CA SER A 90 -11.65 -10.55 -3.76
C SER A 90 -10.52 -11.54 -3.45
N ILE A 91 -9.91 -11.47 -2.26
CA ILE A 91 -8.92 -12.46 -1.84
C ILE A 91 -9.56 -13.86 -1.72
N HIS A 92 -8.80 -14.89 -2.09
CA HIS A 92 -9.22 -16.29 -2.04
C HIS A 92 -7.99 -17.21 -1.92
N ASN A 93 -8.22 -18.51 -1.71
CA ASN A 93 -7.18 -19.49 -1.39
C ASN A 93 -6.65 -20.20 -2.64
N HIS A 94 -5.34 -20.07 -2.86
CA HIS A 94 -4.59 -20.85 -3.86
C HIS A 94 -3.53 -21.76 -3.23
N ALA A 95 -3.87 -22.39 -2.10
CA ALA A 95 -2.89 -23.17 -1.33
C ALA A 95 -2.33 -24.40 -2.06
N ASN A 96 -2.93 -24.86 -3.17
CA ASN A 96 -2.37 -25.96 -3.97
C ASN A 96 -1.32 -25.50 -4.99
N TYR A 97 -1.08 -24.20 -5.10
CA TYR A 97 -0.03 -23.65 -5.95
C TYR A 97 1.16 -23.24 -5.10
N ASP A 98 2.35 -23.42 -5.65
CA ASP A 98 3.58 -22.91 -5.06
C ASP A 98 3.62 -21.39 -5.23
N ARG A 99 3.73 -20.66 -4.11
CA ARG A 99 3.89 -19.19 -4.05
C ARG A 99 2.73 -18.36 -4.60
N THR A 100 1.56 -18.92 -4.86
CA THR A 100 0.46 -18.13 -5.44
C THR A 100 -0.45 -17.57 -4.36
N ILE A 101 -0.66 -16.26 -4.41
CA ILE A 101 -1.54 -15.53 -3.50
C ILE A 101 -2.80 -15.14 -4.27
N GLY A 102 -3.93 -15.76 -3.91
CA GLY A 102 -5.20 -15.56 -4.60
C GLY A 102 -5.77 -14.16 -4.36
N MET A 103 -6.00 -13.42 -5.45
CA MET A 103 -6.58 -12.07 -5.42
C MET A 103 -7.27 -11.81 -6.75
N GLY A 104 -8.55 -11.46 -6.68
CA GLY A 104 -9.36 -11.18 -7.87
C GLY A 104 -9.07 -9.83 -8.52
N GLU A 105 -9.91 -9.46 -9.47
CA GLU A 105 -9.87 -8.15 -10.13
C GLU A 105 -10.35 -7.04 -9.20
N PHE A 106 -9.73 -5.87 -9.34
CA PHE A 106 -10.19 -4.65 -8.68
C PHE A 106 -9.89 -3.41 -9.52
N VAL A 107 -10.61 -2.33 -9.21
CA VAL A 107 -10.31 -0.97 -9.65
C VAL A 107 -9.47 -0.31 -8.57
N ALA A 108 -8.35 0.29 -8.96
CA ALA A 108 -7.47 1.03 -8.07
C ALA A 108 -7.24 2.44 -8.59
N VAL A 109 -6.90 3.32 -7.65
CA VAL A 109 -6.42 4.68 -7.91
C VAL A 109 -5.00 4.78 -7.38
N LEU A 110 -4.05 5.20 -8.23
CA LEU A 110 -2.68 5.51 -7.86
C LEU A 110 -2.31 6.88 -8.41
N ASN A 111 -2.03 7.83 -7.50
CA ASN A 111 -1.71 9.22 -7.83
C ASN A 111 -2.66 9.82 -8.89
N GLY A 112 -3.98 9.70 -8.68
CA GLY A 112 -5.00 10.22 -9.61
C GLY A 112 -5.29 9.35 -10.83
N VAL A 113 -4.52 8.28 -11.08
CA VAL A 113 -4.75 7.36 -12.20
C VAL A 113 -5.66 6.23 -11.77
N GLU A 114 -6.86 6.17 -12.35
CA GLU A 114 -7.83 5.10 -12.14
C GLU A 114 -7.69 4.01 -13.21
N PHE A 115 -7.55 2.76 -12.78
CA PHE A 115 -7.38 1.60 -13.68
C PHE A 115 -8.02 0.35 -13.09
N ARG A 116 -8.35 -0.62 -13.96
CA ARG A 116 -8.90 -1.93 -13.56
C ARG A 116 -7.88 -3.02 -13.85
N THR A 117 -7.55 -3.82 -12.85
CA THR A 117 -6.65 -4.96 -13.01
C THR A 117 -7.34 -6.11 -13.75
N ARG A 118 -6.54 -7.05 -14.27
CA ARG A 118 -7.01 -8.42 -14.53
C ARG A 118 -7.19 -9.16 -13.20
N HIS A 119 -7.65 -10.42 -13.24
CA HIS A 119 -7.57 -11.28 -12.07
C HIS A 119 -6.08 -11.48 -11.72
N ASN A 120 -5.69 -11.27 -10.46
CA ASN A 120 -4.30 -10.99 -10.14
C ASN A 120 -3.48 -12.26 -9.85
N ASP A 121 -3.98 -13.17 -8.99
CA ASP A 121 -3.31 -14.40 -8.55
C ASP A 121 -1.78 -14.30 -8.58
N TYR A 122 -1.27 -13.36 -7.79
CA TYR A 122 0.10 -12.89 -7.92
C TYR A 122 1.08 -13.83 -7.21
N LYS A 123 2.33 -13.83 -7.67
CA LYS A 123 3.39 -14.63 -7.07
C LYS A 123 3.98 -13.97 -5.83
N PHE A 124 4.32 -14.81 -4.85
CA PHE A 124 5.03 -14.45 -3.64
C PHE A 124 6.54 -14.30 -3.91
N VAL A 125 6.86 -13.21 -4.61
CA VAL A 125 8.19 -12.82 -5.09
C VAL A 125 8.51 -11.39 -4.66
N MET A 126 9.80 -11.04 -4.67
CA MET A 126 10.31 -9.71 -4.36
C MET A 126 11.17 -9.16 -5.51
N PRO A 127 11.45 -7.84 -5.56
CA PRO A 127 12.42 -7.29 -6.50
C PRO A 127 13.80 -7.95 -6.38
N CYS A 128 14.54 -8.08 -7.48
CA CYS A 128 15.88 -8.68 -7.46
C CYS A 128 16.83 -7.94 -6.49
N ARG A 129 17.53 -8.69 -5.65
CA ARG A 129 18.45 -8.11 -4.65
C ARG A 129 19.74 -7.55 -5.25
N ARG A 130 20.14 -8.06 -6.41
CA ARG A 130 21.48 -7.81 -7.00
C ARG A 130 21.43 -7.25 -8.42
N SER A 131 20.26 -7.11 -9.02
CA SER A 131 20.10 -6.58 -10.38
C SER A 131 19.21 -5.34 -10.38
N ARG A 132 19.54 -4.37 -11.23
CA ARG A 132 18.71 -3.21 -11.56
C ARG A 132 17.84 -3.46 -12.81
N ASP A 133 17.82 -4.68 -13.34
CA ASP A 133 17.09 -4.96 -14.56
C ASP A 133 15.58 -4.73 -14.35
N PHE A 134 14.97 -4.16 -15.39
CA PHE A 134 13.55 -3.85 -15.39
C PHE A 134 12.71 -5.10 -15.13
N HIS A 135 11.75 -5.01 -14.21
CA HIS A 135 10.87 -6.12 -13.80
C HIS A 135 11.57 -7.37 -13.25
N CYS A 136 12.86 -7.32 -12.94
CA CYS A 136 13.55 -8.44 -12.31
C CYS A 136 12.95 -8.76 -10.94
N THR A 137 12.55 -10.02 -10.77
CA THR A 137 12.03 -10.58 -9.52
C THR A 137 12.81 -11.82 -9.10
N GLU A 138 12.76 -12.13 -7.80
CA GLU A 138 13.25 -13.39 -7.25
C GLU A 138 12.27 -13.92 -6.19
N ASP A 139 12.24 -15.23 -6.00
CA ASP A 139 11.42 -15.87 -4.97
C ASP A 139 11.79 -15.37 -3.58
N ILE A 140 10.78 -15.03 -2.77
CA ILE A 140 10.97 -14.81 -1.34
C ILE A 140 11.26 -16.17 -0.70
N PRO A 141 12.42 -16.42 -0.08
CA PRO A 141 12.72 -17.73 0.50
C PRO A 141 11.63 -18.15 1.50
N PHE A 142 11.15 -19.39 1.38
CA PHE A 142 10.25 -19.91 2.41
C PHE A 142 11.01 -20.10 3.72
N PRO A 143 10.36 -19.88 4.88
CA PRO A 143 11.00 -20.13 6.15
C PRO A 143 11.41 -21.60 6.29
N ASP A 144 12.52 -21.83 6.99
CA ASP A 144 12.94 -23.18 7.35
C ASP A 144 11.96 -23.84 8.32
N VAL A 145 11.96 -25.17 8.33
CA VAL A 145 11.26 -25.96 9.36
C VAL A 145 12.06 -25.93 10.65
N PRO A 146 11.44 -25.62 11.82
CA PRO A 146 12.13 -25.65 13.10
C PRO A 146 12.84 -27.00 13.33
N PRO A 147 14.12 -27.02 13.76
CA PRO A 147 14.85 -28.25 14.03
C PRO A 147 14.12 -29.16 15.04
N GLU A 148 13.41 -28.57 16.00
CA GLU A 148 12.59 -29.27 16.98
C GLU A 148 11.49 -30.12 16.33
N VAL A 149 10.95 -29.66 15.20
CA VAL A 149 10.02 -30.45 14.37
C VAL A 149 10.80 -31.49 13.58
N ARG A 150 11.79 -31.07 12.78
CA ARG A 150 12.49 -31.95 11.82
C ARG A 150 13.20 -33.14 12.51
N ASN A 151 13.67 -32.94 13.74
CA ASN A 151 14.44 -33.95 14.46
C ASN A 151 13.56 -34.99 15.20
N LYS A 152 12.23 -34.91 15.14
CA LYS A 152 11.36 -35.96 15.69
C LYS A 152 11.48 -37.25 14.86
N ALA A 153 11.38 -38.39 15.53
CA ALA A 153 11.61 -39.70 14.92
C ALA A 153 10.49 -40.11 13.97
N THR A 154 9.25 -39.70 14.25
CA THR A 154 8.07 -40.07 13.45
C THR A 154 7.35 -38.83 12.91
N VAL A 155 6.65 -38.98 11.78
CA VAL A 155 5.86 -37.89 11.19
C VAL A 155 4.74 -37.43 12.15
N GLN A 156 4.17 -38.35 12.93
CA GLN A 156 3.14 -38.05 13.94
C GLN A 156 3.68 -37.12 15.04
N GLU A 157 4.90 -37.37 15.51
CA GLU A 157 5.57 -36.48 16.46
C GLU A 157 5.95 -35.14 15.81
N GLN A 158 6.35 -35.13 14.53
CA GLN A 158 6.57 -33.87 13.79
C GLN A 158 5.28 -33.05 13.71
N ILE A 159 4.14 -33.68 13.41
CA ILE A 159 2.83 -33.02 13.36
C ILE A 159 2.47 -32.44 14.74
N ALA A 160 2.62 -33.22 15.80
CA ALA A 160 2.33 -32.76 17.15
C ALA A 160 3.18 -31.55 17.55
N GLU A 161 4.48 -31.57 17.24
CA GLU A 161 5.39 -30.45 17.50
C GLU A 161 5.07 -29.23 16.63
N MET A 162 4.79 -29.42 15.33
CA MET A 162 4.41 -28.34 14.43
C MET A 162 3.14 -27.63 14.93
N LYS A 163 2.17 -28.38 15.48
CA LYS A 163 0.97 -27.79 16.11
C LYS A 163 1.33 -26.89 17.30
N GLU A 164 2.34 -27.23 18.11
CA GLU A 164 2.81 -26.37 19.21
C GLU A 164 3.41 -25.05 18.70
N TRP A 165 4.15 -25.06 17.59
CA TRP A 165 4.63 -23.84 16.94
C TRP A 165 3.48 -22.94 16.48
N PHE A 166 2.42 -23.52 15.89
CA PHE A 166 1.23 -22.77 15.51
C PHE A 166 0.42 -22.26 16.71
N LYS A 167 0.35 -23.00 17.82
CA LYS A 167 -0.24 -22.51 19.07
C LYS A 167 0.53 -21.31 19.62
N ALA A 168 1.85 -21.38 19.65
CA ALA A 168 2.70 -20.27 20.09
C ALA A 168 2.51 -19.03 19.20
N TRP A 169 2.47 -19.20 17.87
CA TRP A 169 2.22 -18.11 16.95
C TRP A 169 0.82 -17.51 17.12
N LYS A 170 -0.23 -18.33 17.23
CA LYS A 170 -1.60 -17.87 17.49
C LYS A 170 -1.70 -17.02 18.75
N ASN A 171 -1.10 -17.52 19.83
CA ASN A 171 -1.14 -16.88 21.15
C ASN A 171 -0.09 -15.78 21.31
N GLN A 172 0.73 -15.54 20.27
CA GLN A 172 1.84 -14.59 20.28
C GLN A 172 2.85 -14.85 21.42
N ASP A 173 2.98 -16.12 21.86
CA ASP A 173 3.81 -16.55 22.97
C ASP A 173 5.18 -17.04 22.49
N LYS A 174 6.15 -16.12 22.47
CA LYS A 174 7.54 -16.40 22.08
C LYS A 174 8.30 -17.22 23.12
N SER A 175 7.78 -17.35 24.35
CA SER A 175 8.42 -18.10 25.43
C SER A 175 8.19 -19.61 25.33
N HIS A 176 7.05 -20.03 24.80
CA HIS A 176 6.75 -21.43 24.52
C HIS A 176 7.51 -21.94 23.28
N ARG A 177 7.37 -21.22 22.17
CA ARG A 177 8.15 -21.41 20.94
C ARG A 177 8.40 -20.05 20.29
N ASP A 178 9.66 -19.72 20.07
CA ASP A 178 10.04 -18.44 19.44
C ASP A 178 9.75 -18.45 17.94
N TYR A 179 8.46 -18.33 17.59
CA TYR A 179 7.95 -18.41 16.23
C TYR A 179 8.54 -17.34 15.32
N THR A 180 9.06 -16.23 15.84
CA THR A 180 9.60 -15.11 15.03
C THR A 180 10.75 -15.52 14.13
N LYS A 181 11.42 -16.63 14.46
CA LYS A 181 12.50 -17.23 13.67
C LYS A 181 12.01 -17.88 12.38
N TYR A 182 10.79 -18.42 12.37
CA TYR A 182 10.28 -19.27 11.29
C TYR A 182 8.92 -18.81 10.71
N PHE A 183 8.28 -17.82 11.33
CA PHE A 183 7.07 -17.18 10.85
C PHE A 183 7.44 -15.75 10.47
N LYS A 184 7.48 -15.45 9.17
CA LYS A 184 7.97 -14.16 8.66
C LYS A 184 6.83 -13.35 8.08
N ALA A 185 6.71 -12.11 8.52
CA ALA A 185 5.79 -11.12 7.96
C ALA A 185 6.36 -10.56 6.63
N ASN A 186 5.50 -10.44 5.64
CA ASN A 186 5.85 -9.90 4.32
C ASN A 186 4.79 -8.89 3.92
N LEU A 187 5.21 -7.73 3.44
CA LEU A 187 4.31 -6.69 2.95
C LEU A 187 4.16 -6.81 1.45
N CYS A 188 2.95 -7.12 1.00
CA CYS A 188 2.60 -7.14 -0.42
C CYS A 188 1.96 -5.80 -0.81
N TYR A 189 2.34 -5.28 -1.98
CA TYR A 189 2.04 -3.92 -2.41
C TYR A 189 1.71 -3.87 -3.90
N LEU A 190 0.86 -2.91 -4.27
CA LEU A 190 0.55 -2.57 -5.65
C LEU A 190 1.47 -1.44 -6.09
N GLU A 191 2.22 -1.65 -7.17
CA GLU A 191 3.05 -0.64 -7.81
C GLU A 191 2.49 -0.28 -9.18
N GLY A 192 2.43 1.01 -9.52
CA GLY A 192 2.04 1.52 -10.82
C GLY A 192 3.01 2.56 -11.37
N ALA A 193 3.11 2.65 -12.69
CA ALA A 193 3.94 3.64 -13.38
C ALA A 193 3.42 3.92 -14.80
N TRP A 194 3.69 5.14 -15.29
CA TRP A 194 3.56 5.46 -16.71
C TRP A 194 4.77 4.88 -17.47
N MET A 195 4.49 4.07 -18.49
CA MET A 195 5.47 3.40 -19.34
C MET A 195 5.50 4.06 -20.72
N LYS A 196 6.66 4.20 -21.36
CA LYS A 196 6.75 4.72 -22.73
C LYS A 196 6.02 3.78 -23.69
N SER A 197 5.19 4.33 -24.59
CA SER A 197 4.33 3.55 -25.49
C SER A 197 5.09 2.71 -26.53
N SER A 198 6.38 3.01 -26.76
CA SER A 198 7.25 2.20 -27.63
C SER A 198 7.66 0.86 -27.00
N ALA A 199 7.34 0.62 -25.73
CA ALA A 199 7.45 -0.69 -25.13
C ALA A 199 6.34 -1.60 -25.68
N SER A 200 6.71 -2.79 -26.17
CA SER A 200 5.76 -3.87 -26.43
C SER A 200 4.88 -4.10 -25.21
N LEU A 201 3.64 -4.57 -25.43
CA LEU A 201 2.80 -5.04 -24.34
C LEU A 201 3.52 -6.21 -23.64
N GLU A 202 4.21 -5.91 -22.55
CA GLU A 202 4.88 -6.87 -21.69
C GLU A 202 3.99 -7.08 -20.46
N GLU A 203 3.71 -8.35 -20.14
CA GLU A 203 3.11 -8.70 -18.86
C GLU A 203 4.00 -8.16 -17.73
N SER A 204 3.40 -7.44 -16.80
CA SER A 204 4.17 -6.70 -15.79
C SER A 204 4.61 -7.54 -14.60
N PHE A 205 3.98 -8.69 -14.41
CA PHE A 205 4.30 -9.66 -13.37
C PHE A 205 3.65 -11.00 -13.64
N ASP A 206 4.26 -12.06 -13.12
CA ASP A 206 3.75 -13.42 -13.27
C ASP A 206 2.45 -13.65 -12.50
N SER A 207 1.53 -14.36 -13.14
CA SER A 207 0.37 -15.00 -12.54
C SER A 207 0.22 -16.40 -13.12
N ASP A 208 -0.03 -17.39 -12.26
CA ASP A 208 -0.12 -18.80 -12.69
C ASP A 208 -1.29 -19.08 -13.62
N ARG A 209 -2.35 -18.28 -13.50
CA ARG A 209 -3.67 -18.58 -14.07
C ARG A 209 -4.15 -17.53 -15.06
N HIS A 210 -3.60 -16.32 -15.00
CA HIS A 210 -4.08 -15.18 -15.75
C HIS A 210 -2.92 -14.46 -16.45
N PHE A 211 -3.22 -13.84 -17.57
CA PHE A 211 -2.30 -13.03 -18.35
C PHE A 211 -3.08 -11.91 -19.05
N LEU A 212 -2.40 -10.88 -19.53
CA LEU A 212 -3.01 -9.88 -20.38
C LEU A 212 -3.28 -10.48 -21.77
N ASP A 213 -4.54 -10.79 -22.04
CA ASP A 213 -4.95 -11.30 -23.36
C ASP A 213 -5.07 -10.15 -24.37
N ALA A 214 -3.92 -9.67 -24.85
CA ALA A 214 -3.84 -8.74 -25.96
C ALA A 214 -2.51 -8.88 -26.72
N THR A 215 -2.52 -8.55 -28.01
CA THR A 215 -1.29 -8.56 -28.84
C THR A 215 -0.47 -7.28 -28.67
N ASP A 216 -1.15 -6.16 -28.46
CA ASP A 216 -0.58 -4.84 -28.24
C ASP A 216 -1.53 -3.99 -27.38
N TRP A 217 -1.10 -2.76 -27.08
CA TRP A 217 -1.88 -1.84 -26.27
C TRP A 217 -3.23 -1.48 -26.90
N PHE A 218 -3.30 -1.31 -28.22
CA PHE A 218 -4.53 -0.93 -28.91
C PHE A 218 -5.56 -2.07 -28.86
N ASP A 219 -5.14 -3.31 -29.06
CA ASP A 219 -6.00 -4.49 -28.88
C ASP A 219 -6.56 -4.57 -27.44
N LEU A 220 -5.72 -4.31 -26.43
CA LEU A 220 -6.17 -4.25 -25.03
C LEU A 220 -7.23 -3.16 -24.83
N HIS A 221 -7.05 -1.97 -25.42
CA HIS A 221 -8.04 -0.89 -25.33
C HIS A 221 -9.34 -1.23 -26.04
N GLU A 222 -9.29 -1.81 -27.23
CA GLU A 222 -10.50 -2.21 -27.95
C GLU A 222 -11.27 -3.31 -27.21
N LYS A 223 -10.57 -4.29 -26.64
CA LYS A 223 -11.18 -5.31 -25.76
C LYS A 223 -11.79 -4.67 -24.51
N ALA A 224 -11.08 -3.76 -23.85
CA ALA A 224 -11.58 -3.05 -22.68
C ALA A 224 -12.82 -2.20 -23.00
N ARG A 225 -12.81 -1.48 -24.13
CA ARG A 225 -13.95 -0.70 -24.64
C ARG A 225 -15.11 -1.63 -24.96
N PHE A 226 -14.89 -2.71 -25.71
CA PHE A 226 -15.94 -3.67 -26.04
C PHE A 226 -16.61 -4.24 -24.78
N SER A 227 -15.82 -4.67 -23.79
CA SER A 227 -16.35 -5.16 -22.51
C SER A 227 -17.11 -4.10 -21.73
N ALA A 228 -16.63 -2.85 -21.71
CA ALA A 228 -17.31 -1.76 -21.04
C ALA A 228 -18.67 -1.41 -21.68
N TYR A 229 -18.76 -1.42 -23.02
CA TYR A 229 -19.99 -1.10 -23.75
C TYR A 229 -20.98 -2.27 -23.80
N SER A 230 -20.50 -3.51 -23.81
CA SER A 230 -21.35 -4.71 -23.88
C SER A 230 -21.75 -5.25 -22.50
N GLY A 231 -21.04 -4.86 -21.44
CA GLY A 231 -21.15 -5.48 -20.11
C GLY A 231 -20.66 -6.93 -20.06
N ARG A 232 -20.07 -7.46 -21.14
CA ARG A 232 -19.54 -8.83 -21.19
C ARG A 232 -18.18 -8.89 -20.50
N LYS A 233 -17.98 -9.93 -19.70
CA LYS A 233 -16.67 -10.30 -19.16
C LYS A 233 -15.95 -11.28 -20.08
N ASP A 234 -14.63 -11.23 -20.03
CA ASP A 234 -13.83 -12.40 -20.40
C ASP A 234 -14.02 -13.48 -19.33
N ASN A 235 -14.28 -14.71 -19.75
CA ASN A 235 -14.48 -15.84 -18.84
C ASN A 235 -13.18 -16.30 -18.20
N LEU A 236 -12.04 -16.00 -18.83
CA LEU A 236 -10.71 -16.27 -18.31
C LEU A 236 -10.17 -15.12 -17.45
N GLU A 237 -10.91 -14.01 -17.36
CA GLU A 237 -10.61 -12.85 -16.50
C GLU A 237 -9.26 -12.20 -16.78
N ASN A 238 -8.88 -12.18 -18.06
CA ASN A 238 -7.60 -11.71 -18.59
C ASN A 238 -7.64 -10.24 -19.07
N PHE A 239 -8.80 -9.58 -19.03
CA PHE A 239 -8.96 -8.21 -19.55
C PHE A 239 -8.75 -7.15 -18.45
N ALA A 240 -7.69 -6.35 -18.60
CA ALA A 240 -7.46 -5.15 -17.79
C ALA A 240 -7.96 -3.87 -18.50
N TYR A 241 -8.26 -2.82 -17.75
CA TYR A 241 -8.37 -1.46 -18.29
C TYR A 241 -7.18 -0.65 -17.80
N LEU A 242 -6.24 -0.38 -18.70
CA LEU A 242 -5.00 0.35 -18.43
C LEU A 242 -4.97 1.65 -19.25
N PRO A 243 -5.08 2.83 -18.61
CA PRO A 243 -5.15 4.12 -19.31
C PRO A 243 -3.93 4.45 -20.17
N VAL A 244 -4.14 5.27 -21.21
CA VAL A 244 -3.09 5.93 -22.01
C VAL A 244 -3.15 7.43 -21.77
N THR A 245 -1.99 8.08 -21.77
CA THR A 245 -1.86 9.53 -21.76
C THR A 245 -0.89 10.00 -22.82
N ILE A 246 -0.93 11.29 -23.15
CA ILE A 246 0.15 11.98 -23.84
C ILE A 246 1.09 12.51 -22.75
N SER A 247 2.28 11.93 -22.62
CA SER A 247 3.28 12.33 -21.63
C SER A 247 3.99 13.64 -21.99
N GLY A 248 4.07 13.94 -23.29
CA GLY A 248 4.72 15.13 -23.81
C GLY A 248 4.52 15.29 -25.31
N LEU A 249 5.10 16.37 -25.86
CA LEU A 249 5.14 16.60 -27.30
C LEU A 249 6.60 16.70 -27.77
N ILE A 250 7.04 15.76 -28.60
CA ILE A 250 8.34 15.80 -29.26
C ILE A 250 8.36 17.00 -30.21
N ASN A 251 9.37 17.86 -30.07
CA ASN A 251 9.50 19.13 -30.79
C ASN A 251 8.25 20.03 -30.72
N GLY A 252 7.39 19.83 -29.71
CA GLY A 252 6.17 20.59 -29.52
C GLY A 252 5.01 20.23 -30.44
N THR A 253 5.12 19.21 -31.31
CA THR A 253 4.09 18.88 -32.33
C THR A 253 3.72 17.40 -32.40
N ILE A 254 4.61 16.47 -32.05
CA ILE A 254 4.35 15.02 -32.16
C ILE A 254 4.04 14.47 -30.77
N PRO A 255 2.86 13.84 -30.53
CA PRO A 255 2.51 13.31 -29.23
C PRO A 255 3.38 12.12 -28.85
N GLU A 256 3.96 12.18 -27.66
CA GLU A 256 4.64 11.05 -27.02
C GLU A 256 3.67 10.36 -26.07
N LEU A 257 3.21 9.16 -26.44
CA LEU A 257 2.26 8.42 -25.64
C LEU A 257 2.96 7.70 -24.48
N ALA A 258 2.25 7.62 -23.36
CA ALA A 258 2.61 6.78 -22.24
C ALA A 258 1.41 5.94 -21.80
N GLN A 259 1.69 4.73 -21.37
CA GLN A 259 0.72 3.72 -21.00
C GLN A 259 0.85 3.40 -19.52
N TRP A 260 -0.25 3.41 -18.79
CA TRP A 260 -0.24 3.01 -17.40
C TRP A 260 0.00 1.50 -17.30
N ASN A 261 0.88 1.10 -16.40
CA ASN A 261 1.13 -0.30 -16.12
C ASN A 261 1.32 -0.53 -14.61
N TYR A 262 1.03 -1.74 -14.14
CA TYR A 262 1.06 -2.08 -12.72
C TYR A 262 1.66 -3.46 -12.46
N ARG A 263 2.20 -3.67 -11.26
CA ARG A 263 2.58 -5.00 -10.75
C ARG A 263 2.26 -5.14 -9.27
N ILE A 264 2.06 -6.37 -8.82
CA ILE A 264 1.94 -6.71 -7.40
C ILE A 264 3.16 -7.54 -7.02
N LEU A 265 3.87 -7.12 -5.98
CA LEU A 265 5.03 -7.81 -5.42
C LEU A 265 4.93 -7.83 -3.89
N CYS A 266 5.80 -8.61 -3.25
CA CYS A 266 5.94 -8.63 -1.80
C CYS A 266 7.37 -8.30 -1.37
N HIS A 267 7.51 -7.92 -0.11
CA HIS A 267 8.77 -7.59 0.52
C HIS A 267 8.88 -8.26 1.89
N PRO A 268 9.91 -9.07 2.16
CA PRO A 268 10.12 -9.66 3.47
C PRO A 268 10.55 -8.58 4.47
N LEU A 269 9.76 -8.39 5.52
CA LEU A 269 10.00 -7.36 6.51
C LEU A 269 11.15 -7.72 7.45
N LYS A 270 11.93 -6.72 7.85
CA LYS A 270 13.06 -6.91 8.79
C LYS A 270 12.63 -7.35 10.20
N LYS A 271 11.39 -7.09 10.58
CA LYS A 271 10.84 -7.35 11.92
C LYS A 271 9.52 -8.10 11.83
N ASP A 272 9.26 -8.89 12.86
CA ASP A 272 7.93 -9.48 13.12
C ASP A 272 6.93 -8.37 13.47
N ILE A 273 5.66 -8.57 13.08
CA ILE A 273 4.56 -7.66 13.44
C ILE A 273 3.63 -8.43 14.39
N PRO A 274 3.49 -8.02 15.66
CA PRO A 274 2.56 -8.68 16.57
C PRO A 274 1.11 -8.45 16.17
N PHE A 275 0.24 -9.44 16.39
CA PHE A 275 -1.18 -9.36 16.01
C PHE A 275 -1.94 -8.19 16.67
N SER A 276 -1.49 -7.73 17.84
CA SER A 276 -2.03 -6.55 18.52
C SER A 276 -1.88 -5.24 17.73
N HIS A 277 -0.98 -5.22 16.74
CA HIS A 277 -0.76 -4.05 15.88
C HIS A 277 -1.78 -3.97 14.74
N PHE A 278 -2.68 -4.96 14.62
CA PHE A 278 -3.79 -4.93 13.68
C PHE A 278 -5.10 -4.62 14.40
N ARG A 279 -5.92 -3.78 13.79
CA ARG A 279 -7.29 -3.51 14.20
C ARG A 279 -8.21 -3.68 13.01
N THR A 280 -9.28 -4.44 13.18
CA THR A 280 -10.29 -4.59 12.13
C THR A 280 -10.93 -3.24 11.85
N VAL A 281 -11.05 -2.88 10.58
CA VAL A 281 -11.81 -1.71 10.16
C VAL A 281 -13.30 -2.03 10.22
N ASP A 282 -14.08 -1.17 10.86
CA ASP A 282 -15.53 -1.33 10.93
C ASP A 282 -16.20 -0.94 9.60
N ASP A 283 -16.05 -1.80 8.59
CA ASP A 283 -16.72 -1.69 7.30
C ASP A 283 -18.22 -1.96 7.48
N LEU A 284 -18.95 -0.94 7.94
CA LEU A 284 -20.36 -1.06 8.32
C LEU A 284 -21.24 -1.53 7.15
N HIS A 285 -20.93 -1.13 5.90
CA HIS A 285 -21.64 -1.63 4.72
C HIS A 285 -21.58 -3.17 4.63
N SER A 286 -20.41 -3.77 4.87
CA SER A 286 -20.22 -5.22 4.85
C SER A 286 -20.94 -5.87 6.02
N ARG A 287 -20.82 -5.30 7.23
CA ARG A 287 -21.53 -5.84 8.40
C ARG A 287 -23.05 -5.80 8.25
N MET A 288 -23.59 -4.72 7.70
CA MET A 288 -25.02 -4.57 7.44
C MET A 288 -25.50 -5.56 6.38
N ALA A 289 -24.74 -5.72 5.28
CA ALA A 289 -25.08 -6.65 4.22
C ALA A 289 -25.16 -8.11 4.69
N TYR A 290 -24.22 -8.51 5.55
CA TYR A 290 -24.11 -9.90 6.04
C TYR A 290 -24.59 -10.08 7.48
N LYS A 291 -25.30 -9.08 8.05
CA LYS A 291 -25.83 -9.09 9.43
C LYS A 291 -24.78 -9.56 10.46
N SER A 292 -23.55 -9.10 10.32
CA SER A 292 -22.39 -9.58 11.08
C SER A 292 -22.05 -8.65 12.25
N SER A 293 -21.77 -9.24 13.42
CA SER A 293 -21.11 -8.52 14.51
C SER A 293 -19.66 -8.21 14.14
N MET A 294 -19.02 -7.30 14.88
CA MET A 294 -17.61 -6.96 14.64
C MET A 294 -16.68 -8.18 14.83
N ALA A 295 -16.98 -9.05 15.80
CA ALA A 295 -16.24 -10.30 16.02
C ALA A 295 -16.39 -11.27 14.84
N LEU A 296 -17.61 -11.45 14.31
CA LEU A 296 -17.86 -12.28 13.13
C LEU A 296 -17.22 -11.70 11.87
N GLN A 297 -17.24 -10.37 11.70
CA GLN A 297 -16.54 -9.71 10.60
C GLN A 297 -15.03 -9.97 10.67
N THR A 298 -14.43 -9.77 11.85
CA THR A 298 -12.99 -9.93 12.11
C THR A 298 -12.50 -11.34 11.79
N GLY A 299 -13.28 -12.37 12.12
CA GLY A 299 -12.98 -13.77 11.82
C GLY A 299 -13.40 -14.23 10.42
N SER A 300 -13.66 -13.31 9.48
CA SER A 300 -14.08 -13.67 8.12
C SER A 300 -13.10 -13.15 7.09
N ARG A 301 -13.09 -13.76 5.90
CA ARG A 301 -12.35 -13.27 4.71
C ARG A 301 -12.76 -11.86 4.24
N ARG A 302 -13.83 -11.28 4.79
CA ARG A 302 -14.29 -9.90 4.54
C ARG A 302 -13.58 -8.86 5.42
N ALA A 303 -12.82 -9.30 6.42
CA ALA A 303 -12.10 -8.40 7.31
C ALA A 303 -11.02 -7.62 6.56
N ARG A 304 -11.01 -6.32 6.80
CA ARG A 304 -9.91 -5.40 6.45
C ARG A 304 -9.32 -4.87 7.74
N PHE A 305 -8.03 -4.55 7.73
CA PHE A 305 -7.28 -4.18 8.92
C PHE A 305 -6.54 -2.85 8.73
N GLN A 306 -6.37 -2.12 9.83
CA GLN A 306 -5.42 -1.04 9.95
C GLN A 306 -4.18 -1.54 10.70
N LEU A 307 -3.02 -0.98 10.36
CA LEU A 307 -1.81 -1.09 11.16
C LEU A 307 -1.74 0.06 12.15
N ASN A 308 -1.34 -0.24 13.39
CA ASN A 308 -1.19 0.77 14.42
C ASN A 308 -0.08 1.76 14.01
N PRO A 309 -0.39 3.05 13.79
CA PRO A 309 0.57 4.02 13.31
C PRO A 309 1.73 4.24 14.29
N ASP A 310 1.55 3.98 15.59
CA ASP A 310 2.56 4.23 16.63
C ASP A 310 3.51 3.06 16.86
N ASN A 311 3.33 1.94 16.14
CA ASN A 311 4.10 0.70 16.36
C ASN A 311 3.99 0.20 17.83
N ARG A 312 2.77 0.17 18.37
CA ARG A 312 2.47 -0.26 19.74
C ARG A 312 1.42 -1.38 19.79
N GLY A 313 1.45 -2.14 20.88
CA GLY A 313 0.49 -3.22 21.15
C GLY A 313 -0.89 -2.76 21.65
N TYR A 314 -1.08 -1.46 21.87
CA TYR A 314 -2.36 -0.88 22.24
C TYR A 314 -2.72 0.26 21.28
N TRP A 315 -4.02 0.42 21.02
CA TRP A 315 -4.54 1.41 20.10
C TRP A 315 -5.04 2.63 20.85
N SER A 316 -4.76 3.81 20.31
CA SER A 316 -5.38 5.08 20.70
C SER A 316 -6.04 5.69 19.45
N GLU A 317 -7.05 6.52 19.65
CA GLU A 317 -7.68 7.28 18.54
C GLU A 317 -6.96 8.61 18.28
N GLU A 318 -5.65 8.62 18.52
CA GLU A 318 -4.83 9.82 18.39
C GLU A 318 -4.57 10.18 16.93
N LYS A 319 -4.36 11.47 16.69
CA LYS A 319 -3.87 11.93 15.40
C LYS A 319 -2.41 11.51 15.26
N ALA A 320 -2.11 10.63 14.31
CA ALA A 320 -0.74 10.33 13.93
C ALA A 320 -0.16 11.55 13.20
N TYR A 321 0.91 12.13 13.73
CA TYR A 321 1.55 13.29 13.11
C TYR A 321 2.85 12.87 12.43
N GLN A 322 2.87 13.02 11.10
CA GLN A 322 4.02 12.82 10.19
C GLN A 322 4.22 11.34 9.77
N ARG A 323 5.22 10.66 10.33
CA ARG A 323 5.69 9.33 9.90
C ARG A 323 5.12 8.24 10.79
N SER A 324 4.40 7.30 10.19
CA SER A 324 3.76 6.17 10.87
C SER A 324 4.56 4.88 10.73
N PHE A 325 4.18 3.86 11.49
CA PHE A 325 4.74 2.52 11.35
C PHE A 325 4.65 1.99 9.91
N LEU A 326 3.55 2.29 9.18
CA LEU A 326 3.42 1.89 7.78
C LEU A 326 4.49 2.55 6.89
N ASP A 327 4.88 3.79 7.19
CA ASP A 327 5.98 4.47 6.47
C ASP A 327 7.30 3.72 6.69
N GLU A 328 7.60 3.29 7.91
CA GLU A 328 8.80 2.48 8.22
C GLU A 328 8.84 1.17 7.41
N LEU A 329 7.67 0.57 7.13
CA LEU A 329 7.58 -0.67 6.35
C LEU A 329 7.75 -0.39 4.85
N MET A 330 7.06 0.63 4.33
CA MET A 330 7.11 0.99 2.90
C MET A 330 8.49 1.52 2.49
N GLU A 331 9.18 2.26 3.36
CA GLU A 331 10.55 2.77 3.14
C GLU A 331 11.60 1.65 2.95
N GLN A 332 11.27 0.39 3.29
CA GLN A 332 12.13 -0.77 3.03
C GLN A 332 12.01 -1.30 1.60
N ILE A 333 10.96 -0.88 0.86
CA ILE A 333 10.60 -1.42 -0.45
C ILE A 333 11.23 -0.57 -1.56
N PRO A 334 12.04 -1.16 -2.46
CA PRO A 334 12.58 -0.43 -3.60
C PRO A 334 11.55 -0.25 -4.72
N GLY A 335 11.72 0.80 -5.51
CA GLY A 335 11.00 1.01 -6.77
C GLY A 335 11.52 0.14 -7.93
N LYS A 336 11.38 0.63 -9.16
CA LYS A 336 11.75 -0.11 -10.39
C LYS A 336 13.26 -0.35 -10.59
N ASP A 337 14.13 0.31 -9.83
CA ASP A 337 15.58 0.07 -9.83
C ASP A 337 15.99 -1.07 -8.88
N ASN A 338 15.01 -1.72 -8.24
CA ASN A 338 15.17 -2.82 -7.28
C ASN A 338 16.11 -2.46 -6.10
N TYR A 339 16.56 -3.45 -5.33
CA TYR A 339 17.39 -3.20 -4.13
C TYR A 339 18.71 -2.46 -4.36
N PRO A 340 19.37 -2.56 -5.54
CA PRO A 340 20.58 -1.77 -5.79
C PRO A 340 20.30 -0.28 -6.03
N ALA A 341 19.04 0.19 -5.97
CA ALA A 341 18.69 1.58 -6.17
C ALA A 341 19.45 2.50 -5.19
N ASN A 342 20.04 3.56 -5.73
CA ASN A 342 20.65 4.62 -4.95
C ASN A 342 20.46 5.93 -5.73
N ILE A 343 19.34 6.61 -5.46
CA ILE A 343 18.92 7.80 -6.19
C ILE A 343 18.71 8.92 -5.18
N THR A 344 19.29 10.09 -5.47
CA THR A 344 19.08 11.30 -4.68
C THR A 344 18.08 12.19 -5.39
N ASP A 345 17.11 12.72 -4.65
CA ASP A 345 16.24 13.80 -5.13
C ASP A 345 16.85 15.14 -4.73
N ASP A 346 17.38 15.88 -5.69
CA ASP A 346 18.04 17.18 -5.53
C ASP A 346 17.40 18.27 -6.39
N ILE A 347 16.14 18.07 -6.80
CA ILE A 347 15.44 18.97 -7.71
C ILE A 347 15.41 20.41 -7.17
N PHE A 348 15.57 21.38 -8.09
CA PHE A 348 15.70 22.80 -7.78
C PHE A 348 16.89 23.16 -6.85
N GLY A 349 17.85 22.25 -6.66
CA GLY A 349 18.98 22.44 -5.75
C GLY A 349 18.63 22.22 -4.28
N TYR A 350 17.53 21.51 -4.00
CA TYR A 350 17.12 21.14 -2.64
C TYR A 350 17.21 19.63 -2.49
N THR A 351 18.25 19.17 -1.80
CA THR A 351 18.41 17.75 -1.45
C THR A 351 17.32 17.33 -0.47
N ALA A 352 16.67 16.21 -0.78
CA ALA A 352 15.74 15.54 0.12
C ALA A 352 16.50 14.69 1.15
N PHE A 353 16.12 14.83 2.41
CA PHE A 353 16.65 14.09 3.56
C PHE A 353 15.53 13.29 4.23
N THR A 354 15.91 12.24 4.96
CA THR A 354 14.97 11.48 5.80
C THR A 354 14.48 12.36 6.96
N LEU A 355 13.29 12.08 7.47
CA LEU A 355 12.77 12.80 8.63
C LEU A 355 13.66 12.56 9.86
N ASP A 356 14.01 11.30 10.10
CA ASP A 356 14.91 10.91 11.19
C ASP A 356 16.37 11.26 10.85
N PRO A 357 17.11 11.87 11.79
CA PRO A 357 18.55 12.00 11.68
C PRO A 357 19.26 10.65 11.85
N ASP A 358 20.55 10.59 11.55
CA ASP A 358 21.39 9.44 11.86
C ASP A 358 21.70 9.33 13.37
N GLU A 359 22.47 8.31 13.76
CA GLU A 359 22.83 8.04 15.16
C GLU A 359 23.60 9.20 15.81
N ASP A 360 24.29 10.01 15.01
CA ASP A 360 25.08 11.16 15.43
C ASP A 360 24.29 12.48 15.36
N GLY A 361 23.01 12.42 14.96
CA GLY A 361 22.13 13.59 14.85
C GLY A 361 22.24 14.35 13.52
N ASN A 362 22.96 13.84 12.53
CA ASN A 362 23.12 14.49 11.23
C ASN A 362 21.99 14.13 10.27
N ASP A 363 21.75 15.04 9.32
CA ASP A 363 20.78 14.81 8.25
C ASP A 363 21.25 13.71 7.29
N ARG A 364 20.45 12.66 7.17
CA ARG A 364 20.70 11.56 6.24
C ARG A 364 19.99 11.82 4.91
N VAL A 365 20.74 11.80 3.82
CA VAL A 365 20.18 11.92 2.47
C VAL A 365 19.19 10.78 2.23
N LEU A 366 18.00 11.14 1.73
CA LEU A 366 16.96 10.18 1.41
C LEU A 366 17.31 9.45 0.11
N ASN A 367 17.33 8.11 0.16
CA ASN A 367 17.37 7.30 -1.06
C ASN A 367 15.98 7.30 -1.70
N ALA A 368 15.78 8.19 -2.66
CA ALA A 368 14.53 8.35 -3.37
C ALA A 368 14.17 7.15 -4.25
N GLY A 369 15.08 6.19 -4.45
CA GLY A 369 14.79 4.93 -5.15
C GLY A 369 13.93 3.94 -4.34
N TYR A 370 13.64 4.26 -3.08
CA TYR A 370 12.76 3.49 -2.19
C TYR A 370 11.44 4.23 -1.97
N TYR A 371 10.37 3.48 -1.70
CA TYR A 371 9.04 4.04 -1.51
C TYR A 371 8.93 4.89 -0.25
N HIS A 372 8.65 6.17 -0.42
CA HIS A 372 8.47 7.11 0.68
C HIS A 372 7.40 8.13 0.30
N ARG A 373 6.78 8.75 1.32
CA ARG A 373 5.84 9.87 1.11
C ARG A 373 6.22 11.11 1.92
N TRP A 374 7.01 10.95 2.97
CA TRP A 374 7.55 12.05 3.76
C TRP A 374 9.03 12.26 3.51
N PHE A 375 9.46 13.51 3.48
CA PHE A 375 10.86 13.91 3.40
C PHE A 375 11.05 15.31 3.99
N LYS A 376 12.29 15.72 4.21
CA LYS A 376 12.62 17.10 4.57
C LYS A 376 13.66 17.69 3.63
N VAL A 377 13.68 19.01 3.47
CA VAL A 377 14.67 19.75 2.70
C VAL A 377 15.38 20.77 3.58
N ALA A 378 16.66 21.05 3.28
CA ALA A 378 17.48 21.94 4.11
C ALA A 378 17.01 23.40 4.14
N LYS A 379 16.34 23.88 3.07
CA LYS A 379 15.87 25.27 2.99
C LYS A 379 14.38 25.35 3.31
N LYS A 380 14.01 26.25 4.22
CA LYS A 380 12.61 26.57 4.53
C LYS A 380 11.88 27.05 3.27
N GLY A 381 10.68 26.50 3.05
CA GLY A 381 9.74 26.98 2.03
C GLY A 381 9.18 28.36 2.37
N ALA A 382 8.38 28.93 1.46
CA ALA A 382 7.73 30.24 1.68
C ALA A 382 6.75 30.23 2.86
N ASN A 383 6.24 29.05 3.24
CA ASN A 383 5.41 28.79 4.42
C ASN A 383 6.25 28.45 5.67
N GLY A 384 7.58 28.57 5.62
CA GLY A 384 8.49 28.25 6.72
C GLY A 384 8.80 26.76 6.89
N LEU A 385 8.03 25.86 6.28
CA LEU A 385 8.17 24.41 6.48
C LEU A 385 9.40 23.84 5.77
N THR A 386 10.08 22.89 6.42
CA THR A 386 11.17 22.08 5.84
C THR A 386 10.73 20.66 5.53
N GLN A 387 9.73 20.15 6.25
CA GLN A 387 9.12 18.86 5.98
C GLN A 387 8.07 18.95 4.88
N MET A 388 8.04 17.95 4.02
CA MET A 388 7.18 17.88 2.85
C MET A 388 6.57 16.49 2.72
N HIS A 389 5.35 16.48 2.20
CA HIS A 389 4.66 15.28 1.75
C HIS A 389 4.71 15.24 0.22
N ARG A 390 4.92 14.05 -0.37
CA ARG A 390 5.04 13.87 -1.83
C ARG A 390 3.77 14.23 -2.59
N SER A 391 2.61 14.13 -1.96
CA SER A 391 1.33 14.52 -2.52
C SER A 391 0.70 15.70 -1.77
N TYR A 392 -0.04 16.54 -2.50
CA TYR A 392 -0.80 17.66 -1.97
C TYR A 392 -1.97 17.23 -1.08
N SER A 393 -2.74 16.22 -1.51
CA SER A 393 -3.97 15.77 -0.83
C SER A 393 -4.07 14.25 -0.64
N ASP A 394 -3.23 13.48 -1.33
CA ASP A 394 -3.28 12.02 -1.27
C ASP A 394 -2.46 11.51 -0.08
N GLN A 395 -3.13 11.09 0.98
CA GLN A 395 -2.48 10.59 2.18
C GLN A 395 -1.90 9.18 2.01
N ASN A 396 -2.29 8.40 1.00
CA ASN A 396 -2.00 6.96 0.95
C ASN A 396 -0.86 6.59 -0.01
N ILE A 397 -0.43 7.53 -0.86
CA ILE A 397 0.51 7.25 -1.94
C ILE A 397 1.96 7.26 -1.46
N PHE A 398 2.71 6.23 -1.85
CA PHE A 398 4.17 6.18 -1.71
C PHE A 398 4.82 6.33 -3.08
N MET A 399 5.93 7.03 -3.16
CA MET A 399 6.62 7.33 -4.41
C MET A 399 8.08 6.89 -4.36
N ALA A 400 8.59 6.38 -5.48
CA ALA A 400 9.99 6.05 -5.67
C ALA A 400 10.48 6.57 -7.04
N MET A 401 11.66 7.18 -7.06
CA MET A 401 12.36 7.55 -8.29
C MET A 401 12.94 6.31 -8.96
N THR A 402 13.17 6.40 -10.27
CA THR A 402 13.78 5.32 -11.04
C THR A 402 14.64 5.86 -12.17
N THR A 403 15.68 5.11 -12.54
CA THR A 403 16.52 5.40 -13.71
C THR A 403 16.05 4.67 -14.97
N GLN A 404 15.11 3.73 -14.86
CA GLN A 404 14.63 2.89 -15.95
C GLN A 404 14.19 3.70 -17.17
N GLU A 405 14.71 3.35 -18.36
CA GLU A 405 14.38 4.05 -19.61
C GLU A 405 12.95 3.81 -20.08
N LYS A 406 12.39 2.64 -19.73
CA LYS A 406 11.01 2.24 -20.06
C LYS A 406 9.97 3.08 -19.31
N VAL A 407 10.31 3.69 -18.17
CA VAL A 407 9.40 4.55 -17.40
C VAL A 407 9.37 5.94 -18.02
N ALA A 408 8.17 6.46 -18.26
CA ALA A 408 7.95 7.80 -18.79
C ALA A 408 8.31 8.85 -17.73
N GLY A 409 9.18 9.78 -18.10
CA GLY A 409 9.61 10.89 -17.26
C GLY A 409 8.84 12.16 -17.55
N LEU A 410 8.79 13.06 -16.56
CA LEU A 410 8.35 14.43 -16.76
C LEU A 410 9.56 15.34 -16.78
N SER A 411 9.64 16.19 -17.79
CA SER A 411 10.70 17.17 -17.97
C SER A 411 10.19 18.58 -17.72
N ILE A 412 10.94 19.38 -16.98
CA ILE A 412 10.71 20.81 -16.81
C ILE A 412 11.96 21.61 -17.22
N LYS A 413 11.75 22.86 -17.64
CA LYS A 413 12.83 23.81 -17.86
C LYS A 413 13.07 24.57 -16.55
N ASP A 414 14.19 24.29 -15.88
CA ASP A 414 14.62 25.01 -14.69
C ASP A 414 15.62 26.11 -15.09
N CYS A 415 15.39 27.34 -14.63
CA CYS A 415 16.20 28.50 -15.00
C CYS A 415 16.74 29.20 -13.77
N LYS A 416 18.05 29.08 -13.54
CA LYS A 416 18.76 29.69 -12.42
C LYS A 416 19.36 31.03 -12.82
N LEU A 417 19.19 32.05 -11.98
CA LEU A 417 19.86 33.34 -12.14
C LEU A 417 21.28 33.25 -11.57
N ARG A 418 22.31 33.35 -12.40
CA ARG A 418 23.69 33.47 -11.91
C ARG A 418 24.02 34.92 -11.57
N LYS A 419 24.44 35.18 -10.32
CA LYS A 419 25.06 36.45 -9.92
C LYS A 419 26.53 36.47 -10.38
N LYS A 420 26.80 36.90 -11.61
CA LYS A 420 28.15 37.32 -12.02
C LYS A 420 28.05 38.48 -13.01
N ASN A 421 28.13 39.71 -12.49
CA ASN A 421 28.22 41.03 -13.16
C ASN A 421 27.27 41.36 -14.33
N ASN A 422 26.46 40.41 -14.81
CA ASN A 422 25.32 40.52 -15.70
C ASN A 422 24.35 39.39 -15.29
N ARG A 423 23.05 39.67 -15.18
CA ARG A 423 22.03 38.66 -14.83
C ARG A 423 21.85 37.67 -15.98
N VAL A 424 22.75 36.69 -16.10
CA VAL A 424 22.61 35.61 -17.09
C VAL A 424 21.66 34.56 -16.52
N LYS A 425 20.58 34.28 -17.25
CA LYS A 425 19.60 33.23 -16.94
C LYS A 425 20.11 31.92 -17.54
N ASP A 426 20.63 31.05 -16.69
CA ASP A 426 21.11 29.72 -17.08
C ASP A 426 19.95 28.73 -16.97
N CYS A 427 19.51 28.17 -18.11
CA CYS A 427 18.34 27.30 -18.16
C CYS A 427 18.73 25.88 -18.56
N GLY A 428 18.49 24.92 -17.68
CA GLY A 428 18.63 23.48 -17.95
C GLY A 428 17.27 22.80 -18.10
N ARG A 429 17.26 21.61 -18.70
CA ARG A 429 16.14 20.67 -18.58
C ARG A 429 16.44 19.71 -17.44
N VAL A 430 15.45 19.53 -16.56
CA VAL A 430 15.49 18.52 -15.49
C VAL A 430 14.39 17.51 -15.80
N GLU A 431 14.74 16.22 -15.76
CA GLU A 431 13.81 15.11 -15.97
C GLU A 431 13.78 14.24 -14.71
N GLN A 432 12.59 13.87 -14.25
CA GLN A 432 12.41 12.89 -13.20
C GLN A 432 11.41 11.82 -13.63
N LYS A 433 11.64 10.58 -13.17
CA LYS A 433 10.78 9.43 -13.41
C LYS A 433 10.38 8.85 -12.06
N TRP A 434 9.09 8.54 -11.92
CA TRP A 434 8.50 8.14 -10.66
C TRP A 434 7.61 6.91 -10.83
N THR A 435 7.64 6.04 -9.84
CA THR A 435 6.68 4.97 -9.63
C THR A 435 5.91 5.18 -8.34
N TYR A 436 4.71 4.61 -8.28
CA TYR A 436 3.72 4.87 -7.26
C TYR A 436 3.29 3.57 -6.61
N ALA A 437 3.12 3.55 -5.29
CA ALA A 437 2.69 2.35 -4.59
C ALA A 437 1.70 2.60 -3.44
N ILE A 438 0.90 1.58 -3.15
CA ILE A 438 0.07 1.44 -1.94
C ILE A 438 0.27 0.03 -1.35
N PRO A 439 0.16 -0.14 -0.02
CA PRO A 439 0.15 -1.47 0.57
C PRO A 439 -1.14 -2.22 0.20
N LEU A 440 -1.08 -3.54 0.11
CA LEU A 440 -2.25 -4.41 -0.10
C LEU A 440 -2.54 -5.27 1.12
N GLU A 441 -1.57 -6.08 1.54
CA GLU A 441 -1.74 -7.03 2.65
C GLU A 441 -0.42 -7.39 3.32
N ILE A 442 -0.48 -7.72 4.61
CA ILE A 442 0.60 -8.43 5.32
C ILE A 442 0.32 -9.93 5.21
N VAL A 443 1.28 -10.67 4.65
CA VAL A 443 1.21 -12.13 4.49
C VAL A 443 2.29 -12.78 5.35
N TYR A 444 1.88 -13.66 6.26
CA TYR A 444 2.82 -14.46 7.03
C TYR A 444 3.18 -15.72 6.27
N SER A 445 4.46 -15.84 5.92
CA SER A 445 5.03 -17.13 5.50
C SER A 445 5.27 -17.99 6.74
N THR A 446 5.01 -19.30 6.63
CA THR A 446 5.09 -20.25 7.75
C THR A 446 5.92 -21.46 7.35
N PRO A 447 6.39 -22.27 8.31
CA PRO A 447 7.12 -23.51 8.01
C PRO A 447 6.37 -24.50 7.13
N LEU A 448 5.02 -24.42 7.05
CA LEU A 448 4.24 -25.32 6.20
C LEU A 448 4.60 -25.20 4.72
N SER A 449 5.07 -24.03 4.29
CA SER A 449 5.43 -23.79 2.89
C SER A 449 6.67 -24.59 2.46
N SER A 450 7.52 -25.04 3.39
CA SER A 450 8.73 -25.84 3.12
C SER A 450 8.71 -27.23 3.76
N TRP A 451 7.71 -27.53 4.59
CA TRP A 451 7.65 -28.78 5.35
C TRP A 451 7.15 -29.95 4.50
N ASN A 452 8.07 -30.88 4.18
CA ASN A 452 7.81 -32.09 3.41
C ASN A 452 8.23 -33.35 4.21
N PRO A 453 7.45 -33.74 5.24
CA PRO A 453 7.84 -34.82 6.15
C PRO A 453 7.85 -36.21 5.49
N TYR A 454 7.12 -36.38 4.40
CA TYR A 454 7.08 -37.63 3.64
C TYR A 454 8.12 -37.70 2.51
N ASN A 455 9.00 -36.70 2.39
CA ASN A 455 10.03 -36.63 1.34
C ASN A 455 9.46 -36.80 -0.09
N LEU A 456 8.28 -36.22 -0.34
CA LEU A 456 7.62 -36.25 -1.63
C LEU A 456 8.51 -35.62 -2.70
N HIS A 457 8.53 -36.19 -3.90
CA HIS A 457 9.33 -35.67 -5.00
C HIS A 457 8.69 -34.39 -5.56
N PHE A 458 9.35 -33.24 -5.40
CA PHE A 458 8.97 -32.01 -6.08
C PHE A 458 9.59 -31.96 -7.47
N LYS A 459 8.75 -31.95 -8.49
CA LYS A 459 9.08 -32.08 -9.91
C LYS A 459 9.15 -30.73 -10.65
N GLY A 460 9.26 -29.63 -9.91
CA GLY A 460 9.45 -28.28 -10.46
C GLY A 460 8.20 -27.69 -11.10
N ASP A 461 8.39 -27.03 -12.26
CA ASP A 461 7.30 -26.42 -13.02
C ASP A 461 6.39 -27.49 -13.64
N ALA A 462 5.07 -27.39 -13.41
CA ALA A 462 4.04 -28.25 -13.98
C ALA A 462 4.05 -28.33 -15.51
N LYS A 463 4.60 -27.31 -16.19
CA LYS A 463 4.73 -27.29 -17.66
C LYS A 463 5.99 -28.03 -18.17
N SER A 464 6.96 -28.30 -17.30
CA SER A 464 8.17 -29.05 -17.65
C SER A 464 7.84 -30.52 -17.92
N ASP A 465 8.73 -31.22 -18.63
CA ASP A 465 8.54 -32.65 -18.93
C ASP A 465 8.45 -33.49 -17.66
N LEU A 466 9.27 -33.18 -16.65
CA LEU A 466 9.19 -33.83 -15.34
C LEU A 466 7.90 -33.45 -14.60
N GLY A 467 7.51 -32.18 -14.60
CA GLY A 467 6.31 -31.69 -13.93
C GLY A 467 5.00 -32.29 -14.46
N LYS A 468 4.91 -32.55 -15.78
CA LYS A 468 3.76 -33.22 -16.41
C LYS A 468 3.54 -34.64 -15.88
N THR A 469 4.61 -35.33 -15.46
CA THR A 469 4.51 -36.71 -14.94
C THR A 469 3.71 -36.82 -13.64
N VAL A 470 3.55 -35.73 -12.87
CA VAL A 470 2.72 -35.72 -11.64
C VAL A 470 1.29 -36.22 -11.90
N ARG A 471 0.75 -35.90 -13.08
CA ARG A 471 -0.60 -36.32 -13.49
C ARG A 471 -0.62 -37.54 -14.41
N ALA A 472 0.54 -38.07 -14.81
CA ALA A 472 0.61 -39.23 -15.68
C ALA A 472 0.36 -40.52 -14.88
N GLY A 473 -0.73 -41.21 -15.20
CA GLY A 473 -1.09 -42.50 -14.61
C GLY A 473 -0.57 -43.69 -15.43
N PRO A 474 -0.66 -44.91 -14.87
CA PRO A 474 -0.32 -46.13 -15.60
C PRO A 474 -1.20 -46.28 -16.85
N ASN A 475 -0.62 -46.85 -17.91
CA ASN A 475 -1.30 -47.15 -19.18
C ASN A 475 -1.98 -45.93 -19.85
N GLY A 476 -1.40 -44.73 -19.68
CA GLY A 476 -1.94 -43.49 -20.27
C GLY A 476 -3.14 -42.90 -19.52
N SER A 477 -3.50 -43.43 -18.34
CA SER A 477 -4.53 -42.82 -17.49
C SER A 477 -4.07 -41.49 -16.89
N VAL A 478 -5.01 -40.70 -16.34
CA VAL A 478 -4.72 -39.41 -15.68
C VAL A 478 -4.94 -39.53 -14.18
N ARG A 479 -3.90 -39.23 -13.40
CA ARG A 479 -3.97 -39.13 -11.93
C ARG A 479 -4.76 -37.88 -11.55
N ASN A 480 -5.65 -38.04 -10.57
CA ASN A 480 -6.56 -36.99 -10.12
C ASN A 480 -6.44 -36.70 -8.62
N GLY A 481 -5.50 -37.34 -7.91
CA GLY A 481 -5.22 -37.12 -6.50
C GLY A 481 -6.17 -37.87 -5.56
N LYS A 482 -6.92 -38.87 -6.04
CA LYS A 482 -7.63 -39.77 -5.11
C LYS A 482 -6.64 -40.67 -4.36
N LYS A 483 -7.09 -41.29 -3.27
CA LYS A 483 -6.25 -42.02 -2.31
C LYS A 483 -6.02 -43.49 -2.69
N GLU A 484 -6.04 -43.80 -3.99
CA GLU A 484 -5.67 -45.10 -4.55
C GLU A 484 -4.37 -44.96 -5.36
N ALA A 485 -3.47 -45.96 -5.29
CA ALA A 485 -2.13 -45.85 -5.86
C ALA A 485 -2.09 -45.52 -7.37
N ASN A 486 -3.08 -45.94 -8.15
CA ASN A 486 -3.19 -45.65 -9.58
C ASN A 486 -3.77 -44.25 -9.88
N LEU A 487 -4.42 -43.59 -8.91
CA LEU A 487 -5.10 -42.31 -9.06
C LEU A 487 -4.46 -41.16 -8.25
N ALA A 488 -3.68 -41.50 -7.23
CA ALA A 488 -2.84 -40.58 -6.45
C ALA A 488 -1.85 -39.85 -7.37
N PHE A 489 -1.49 -38.60 -7.07
CA PHE A 489 -0.48 -37.88 -7.85
C PHE A 489 0.91 -38.52 -7.68
N ASP A 490 1.74 -38.49 -8.72
CA ASP A 490 3.11 -39.02 -8.64
C ASP A 490 4.09 -37.89 -8.27
N GLY A 491 4.27 -37.68 -6.96
CA GLY A 491 4.95 -36.51 -6.42
C GLY A 491 4.14 -35.22 -6.54
N THR A 492 4.83 -34.08 -6.57
CA THR A 492 4.24 -32.73 -6.56
C THR A 492 4.93 -31.81 -7.56
N ASN A 493 4.31 -30.68 -7.89
CA ASN A 493 4.89 -29.62 -8.73
C ASN A 493 4.29 -28.26 -8.31
N ASN A 494 4.67 -27.17 -8.99
CA ASN A 494 4.19 -25.82 -8.66
C ASN A 494 2.65 -25.61 -8.77
N ALA A 495 1.91 -26.47 -9.48
CA ALA A 495 0.45 -26.40 -9.60
C ALA A 495 -0.31 -27.41 -8.73
N PHE A 496 0.42 -28.42 -8.21
CA PHE A 496 -0.05 -29.47 -7.31
C PHE A 496 0.87 -29.54 -6.09
N TYR A 497 0.92 -28.44 -5.35
CA TYR A 497 1.76 -28.20 -4.17
C TYR A 497 1.10 -28.74 -2.89
N TYR A 498 1.19 -30.07 -2.72
CA TYR A 498 0.60 -30.80 -1.60
C TYR A 498 1.69 -31.53 -0.80
N HIS A 499 2.18 -30.93 0.29
CA HIS A 499 3.22 -31.53 1.16
C HIS A 499 2.75 -31.77 2.60
N THR A 500 1.82 -30.95 3.08
CA THR A 500 1.44 -30.91 4.49
C THR A 500 0.59 -32.14 4.82
N PRO A 501 0.90 -32.92 5.88
CA PRO A 501 0.04 -34.01 6.33
C PRO A 501 -1.40 -33.52 6.60
N VAL A 502 -2.40 -34.29 6.17
CA VAL A 502 -3.81 -33.88 6.31
C VAL A 502 -4.22 -33.72 7.78
N GLU A 503 -3.58 -34.44 8.69
CA GLU A 503 -3.80 -34.41 10.13
C GLU A 503 -3.36 -33.07 10.79
N MET A 504 -2.66 -32.22 10.05
CA MET A 504 -2.35 -30.86 10.48
C MET A 504 -3.62 -29.99 10.57
N PHE A 505 -4.62 -30.26 9.72
CA PHE A 505 -5.83 -29.45 9.59
C PHE A 505 -7.09 -30.19 10.07
N TYR A 506 -8.05 -29.46 10.63
CA TYR A 506 -9.42 -29.95 10.82
C TYR A 506 -10.32 -29.47 9.68
N THR A 507 -11.42 -30.14 9.33
CA THR A 507 -12.25 -29.68 8.19
C THR A 507 -13.10 -28.47 8.59
N ASN A 508 -13.03 -27.37 7.82
CA ASN A 508 -13.98 -26.26 7.86
C ASN A 508 -14.78 -26.19 6.53
N GLY A 509 -16.01 -25.66 6.57
CA GLY A 509 -16.99 -25.73 5.48
C GLY A 509 -17.03 -24.52 4.53
N ASP A 510 -16.23 -23.47 4.77
CA ASP A 510 -16.31 -22.23 3.99
C ASP A 510 -15.51 -22.34 2.67
N LYS A 511 -16.17 -22.10 1.54
CA LYS A 511 -15.61 -22.29 0.18
C LYS A 511 -16.04 -21.16 -0.75
N ASP A 512 -15.07 -20.53 -1.40
CA ASP A 512 -15.29 -19.69 -2.57
C ASP A 512 -15.12 -20.50 -3.87
N ALA A 513 -15.77 -20.09 -4.96
CA ALA A 513 -15.66 -20.77 -6.25
C ALA A 513 -14.24 -20.72 -6.84
N ALA A 514 -13.45 -19.70 -6.48
CA ALA A 514 -12.05 -19.56 -6.88
C ALA A 514 -11.09 -20.33 -5.94
N ASP A 515 -11.56 -20.81 -4.79
CA ASP A 515 -10.73 -21.59 -3.88
C ASP A 515 -10.34 -22.93 -4.52
N THR A 516 -9.06 -23.19 -4.63
CA THR A 516 -8.53 -24.43 -5.25
C THR A 516 -8.22 -25.52 -4.22
N VAL A 517 -8.47 -25.26 -2.93
CA VAL A 517 -8.22 -26.21 -1.83
C VAL A 517 -9.20 -27.37 -1.86
N ARG A 518 -8.67 -28.59 -1.88
CA ARG A 518 -9.45 -29.83 -1.73
C ARG A 518 -9.51 -30.26 -0.27
N TYR A 519 -10.51 -29.76 0.44
CA TYR A 519 -10.80 -30.12 1.82
C TYR A 519 -10.95 -31.65 1.96
N ARG A 520 -10.22 -32.25 2.92
CA ARG A 520 -9.97 -33.71 3.17
C ARG A 520 -8.70 -34.30 2.56
N GLY A 521 -7.89 -33.48 1.91
CA GLY A 521 -6.58 -33.86 1.36
C GLY A 521 -6.68 -34.74 0.11
N VAL A 522 -5.54 -34.92 -0.54
CA VAL A 522 -5.33 -35.73 -1.75
C VAL A 522 -4.34 -36.87 -1.46
N GLY A 523 -4.37 -37.90 -2.29
CA GLY A 523 -3.33 -38.94 -2.32
C GLY A 523 -2.16 -38.50 -3.18
N VAL A 524 -0.94 -38.58 -2.63
CA VAL A 524 0.31 -38.35 -3.34
C VAL A 524 1.26 -39.52 -3.09
N LEU A 525 1.88 -40.04 -4.14
CA LEU A 525 2.92 -41.06 -4.04
C LEU A 525 4.22 -40.44 -3.56
N ASP A 526 4.81 -41.04 -2.53
CA ASP A 526 6.18 -40.74 -2.14
C ASP A 526 7.19 -41.39 -3.12
N ARG A 527 8.48 -41.24 -2.82
CA ARG A 527 9.55 -41.79 -3.67
C ARG A 527 9.57 -43.32 -3.69
N GLN A 528 8.91 -43.98 -2.75
CA GLN A 528 8.79 -45.42 -2.65
C GLN A 528 7.52 -45.94 -3.34
N GLY A 529 6.65 -45.05 -3.82
CA GLY A 529 5.37 -45.41 -4.44
C GLY A 529 4.24 -45.64 -3.43
N GLU A 530 4.45 -45.27 -2.16
CA GLU A 530 3.43 -45.38 -1.13
C GLU A 530 2.52 -44.15 -1.15
N VAL A 531 1.21 -44.37 -1.02
CA VAL A 531 0.22 -43.28 -0.99
C VAL A 531 0.25 -42.58 0.36
N LYS A 532 0.51 -41.27 0.34
CA LYS A 532 0.41 -40.38 1.50
C LYS A 532 -0.79 -39.46 1.36
N SER A 533 -1.52 -39.27 2.46
CA SER A 533 -2.60 -38.30 2.53
C SER A 533 -2.07 -36.93 2.95
N VAL A 534 -2.15 -35.97 2.05
CA VAL A 534 -1.62 -34.62 2.25
C VAL A 534 -2.64 -33.57 1.84
N ASP A 535 -2.56 -32.40 2.46
CA ASP A 535 -3.30 -31.19 2.11
C ASP A 535 -2.34 -30.17 1.46
N ALA A 536 -2.92 -29.11 0.92
CA ALA A 536 -2.25 -28.07 0.18
C ALA A 536 -1.40 -27.18 1.10
N SER A 537 -0.14 -26.92 0.71
CA SER A 537 0.90 -26.30 1.56
C SER A 537 1.15 -24.81 1.31
N GLY A 538 0.53 -24.26 0.27
CA GLY A 538 0.59 -22.84 -0.07
C GLY A 538 -0.24 -21.96 0.87
N PHE A 539 -0.39 -20.70 0.50
CA PHE A 539 -1.00 -19.67 1.34
C PHE A 539 -2.52 -19.81 1.43
N ARG A 540 -3.03 -19.56 2.63
CA ARG A 540 -4.46 -19.45 2.93
C ARG A 540 -4.75 -18.07 3.51
N ILE A 541 -6.02 -17.66 3.50
CA ILE A 541 -6.48 -16.49 4.24
C ILE A 541 -6.43 -16.81 5.74
N GLU A 542 -6.98 -17.95 6.11
CA GLU A 542 -7.02 -18.51 7.46
C GLU A 542 -6.54 -19.97 7.44
N LEU A 543 -5.77 -20.33 8.46
CA LEU A 543 -5.26 -21.66 8.71
C LEU A 543 -6.06 -22.30 9.84
N ASN A 544 -6.72 -23.41 9.52
CA ASN A 544 -7.53 -24.23 10.40
C ASN A 544 -6.71 -25.36 11.02
N ILE A 545 -5.79 -25.00 11.92
CA ILE A 545 -4.84 -25.94 12.51
C ILE A 545 -5.51 -26.77 13.61
N ASP A 546 -5.46 -28.09 13.51
CA ASP A 546 -6.00 -28.97 14.54
C ASP A 546 -5.25 -28.79 15.88
N GLY A 547 -6.00 -28.64 16.97
CA GLY A 547 -5.48 -28.33 18.30
C GLY A 547 -5.06 -26.87 18.55
N ALA A 548 -4.81 -26.06 17.52
CA ALA A 548 -4.58 -24.61 17.67
C ALA A 548 -5.82 -23.76 17.30
N GLY A 549 -6.71 -24.30 16.47
CA GLY A 549 -7.88 -23.61 15.92
C GLY A 549 -7.54 -22.74 14.71
N GLU A 550 -8.44 -21.81 14.39
CA GLU A 550 -8.27 -20.88 13.27
C GLU A 550 -7.25 -19.79 13.57
N ILE A 551 -6.39 -19.48 12.59
CA ILE A 551 -5.32 -18.49 12.66
C ILE A 551 -5.27 -17.74 11.32
N ARG A 552 -5.39 -16.42 11.34
CA ARG A 552 -5.29 -15.60 10.13
C ARG A 552 -3.85 -15.52 9.62
N GLN A 553 -3.64 -15.87 8.36
CA GLN A 553 -2.34 -15.81 7.69
C GLN A 553 -2.19 -14.56 6.82
N ARG A 554 -3.29 -14.07 6.23
CA ARG A 554 -3.33 -12.89 5.37
C ARG A 554 -4.14 -11.77 6.00
N TRP A 555 -3.54 -10.60 6.09
CA TRP A 555 -4.10 -9.41 6.73
C TRP A 555 -4.21 -8.28 5.69
N PRO A 556 -5.37 -8.11 5.04
CA PRO A 556 -5.59 -7.02 4.09
C PRO A 556 -5.53 -5.67 4.81
N ILE A 557 -4.58 -4.83 4.41
CA ILE A 557 -4.33 -3.50 4.99
C ILE A 557 -4.43 -2.37 3.96
N MET A 558 -4.95 -2.68 2.78
CA MET A 558 -5.12 -1.75 1.70
C MET A 558 -5.95 -0.52 2.12
N PRO A 559 -5.53 0.68 1.70
CA PRO A 559 -6.38 1.85 1.78
C PRO A 559 -7.51 1.77 0.77
N VAL A 560 -8.64 2.42 1.07
CA VAL A 560 -9.75 2.58 0.13
C VAL A 560 -9.76 4.00 -0.40
N SER A 561 -9.88 4.17 -1.71
CA SER A 561 -9.76 5.49 -2.35
C SER A 561 -10.78 6.51 -1.81
N VAL A 562 -12.01 6.09 -1.55
CA VAL A 562 -13.09 6.95 -1.05
C VAL A 562 -12.87 7.47 0.37
N GLU A 563 -12.02 6.82 1.18
CA GLU A 563 -11.69 7.25 2.55
C GLU A 563 -10.96 8.60 2.57
N GLY A 564 -10.32 8.98 1.46
CA GLY A 564 -9.72 10.31 1.29
C GLY A 564 -10.77 11.43 1.19
N SER A 565 -12.00 11.12 0.78
CA SER A 565 -13.05 12.10 0.50
C SER A 565 -13.57 12.76 1.78
N THR A 566 -13.91 14.05 1.70
CA THR A 566 -14.55 14.77 2.81
C THR A 566 -15.87 14.11 3.22
N ILE A 567 -16.64 13.60 2.26
CA ILE A 567 -17.91 12.93 2.54
C ILE A 567 -17.70 11.67 3.38
N MET A 568 -16.73 10.83 3.03
CA MET A 568 -16.47 9.61 3.79
C MET A 568 -15.93 9.94 5.19
N LYS A 569 -15.10 10.98 5.34
CA LYS A 569 -14.62 11.44 6.66
C LYS A 569 -15.77 11.85 7.58
N GLU A 570 -16.75 12.61 7.08
CA GLU A 570 -17.95 12.99 7.83
C GLU A 570 -18.84 11.77 8.15
N ILE A 571 -18.98 10.83 7.21
CA ILE A 571 -19.75 9.58 7.43
C ILE A 571 -19.09 8.70 8.49
N GLU A 572 -17.77 8.55 8.46
CA GLU A 572 -17.02 7.77 9.45
C GLU A 572 -17.10 8.44 10.84
N ALA A 573 -16.98 9.76 10.92
CA ALA A 573 -17.19 10.48 12.18
C ALA A 573 -18.62 10.29 12.72
N LEU A 574 -19.64 10.36 11.85
CA LEU A 574 -21.02 10.11 12.24
C LEU A 574 -21.23 8.64 12.67
N LYS A 575 -20.60 7.69 11.98
CA LYS A 575 -20.62 6.26 12.35
C LYS A 575 -20.10 6.09 13.77
N ASP A 576 -18.94 6.65 14.09
CA ASP A 576 -18.33 6.54 15.41
C ASP A 576 -19.22 7.16 16.49
N MET A 577 -19.79 8.35 16.24
CA MET A 577 -20.74 8.98 17.17
C MET A 577 -21.95 8.07 17.43
N VAL A 578 -22.54 7.48 16.39
CA VAL A 578 -23.75 6.64 16.51
C VAL A 578 -23.46 5.27 17.12
N MET A 579 -22.29 4.68 16.83
CA MET A 579 -21.92 3.34 17.30
C MET A 579 -21.28 3.35 18.69
N GLU A 580 -20.64 4.46 19.08
CA GLU A 580 -19.98 4.68 20.37
C GLU A 580 -20.59 5.89 21.13
N GLN A 581 -21.93 5.99 21.15
CA GLN A 581 -22.66 7.15 21.70
C GLN A 581 -22.20 7.60 23.08
N ARG A 582 -21.91 6.64 23.99
CA ARG A 582 -21.45 6.95 25.35
C ARG A 582 -20.08 7.64 25.34
N LYS A 583 -19.17 7.22 24.45
CA LYS A 583 -17.84 7.80 24.32
C LYS A 583 -17.94 9.21 23.76
N TYR A 584 -18.74 9.42 22.71
CA TYR A 584 -18.83 10.71 22.01
C TYR A 584 -20.02 11.58 22.47
N ILE A 585 -20.61 11.31 23.64
CA ILE A 585 -21.83 11.98 24.11
C ILE A 585 -21.72 13.50 24.17
N SER A 586 -20.52 14.02 24.48
CA SER A 586 -20.23 15.45 24.54
C SER A 586 -20.26 16.17 23.19
N LEU A 587 -20.20 15.43 22.08
CA LEU A 587 -20.27 15.98 20.72
C LEU A 587 -21.72 16.12 20.23
N TYR A 588 -22.68 15.49 20.91
CA TYR A 588 -24.09 15.62 20.58
C TYR A 588 -24.63 16.98 21.03
N ARG A 589 -25.39 17.65 20.16
CA ARG A 589 -26.11 18.90 20.51
C ARG A 589 -27.27 18.64 21.46
N GLU A 590 -27.91 17.48 21.32
CA GLU A 590 -29.00 17.00 22.17
C GLU A 590 -28.70 15.54 22.56
N LEU A 591 -28.98 15.17 23.80
CA LEU A 591 -28.72 13.81 24.28
C LEU A 591 -29.53 12.78 23.47
N PRO A 592 -28.90 11.70 22.98
CA PRO A 592 -29.63 10.60 22.37
C PRO A 592 -30.68 10.04 23.33
N ILE A 593 -31.88 9.77 22.81
CA ILE A 593 -33.04 9.27 23.58
C ILE A 593 -32.70 8.00 24.38
N ALA A 594 -31.81 7.15 23.87
CA ALA A 594 -31.38 5.94 24.55
C ALA A 594 -30.53 6.19 25.81
N LEU A 595 -30.03 7.41 26.01
CA LEU A 595 -29.19 7.83 27.15
C LEU A 595 -29.89 8.88 28.03
N SER A 596 -31.11 9.31 27.68
CA SER A 596 -31.85 10.39 28.36
C SER A 596 -32.60 9.96 29.64
N SER A 597 -32.22 8.84 30.27
CA SER A 597 -32.78 8.42 31.57
C SER A 597 -32.06 9.13 32.72
N ASP A 598 -32.79 9.42 33.82
CA ASP A 598 -32.44 10.32 34.94
C ASP A 598 -31.13 10.05 35.72
N ASN A 599 -30.34 9.02 35.37
CA ASN A 599 -28.99 8.76 35.90
C ASN A 599 -27.87 9.27 34.96
N ALA A 600 -28.14 10.30 34.16
CA ALA A 600 -27.20 10.86 33.18
C ALA A 600 -26.04 11.68 33.78
N THR A 601 -25.89 11.71 35.10
CA THR A 601 -24.87 12.50 35.81
C THR A 601 -23.52 11.79 35.96
N GLU A 602 -23.41 10.52 35.58
CA GLU A 602 -22.19 9.72 35.72
C GLU A 602 -21.57 9.33 34.38
N TYR A 603 -21.90 10.04 33.29
CA TYR A 603 -21.17 9.87 32.04
C TYR A 603 -19.83 10.57 32.19
N ALA A 604 -18.75 9.77 32.26
CA ALA A 604 -17.40 10.29 32.10
C ALA A 604 -17.41 11.14 30.82
N PRO A 605 -17.23 12.47 30.89
CA PRO A 605 -16.98 13.23 29.69
C PRO A 605 -15.82 12.52 28.99
N THR A 606 -15.79 12.52 27.66
CA THR A 606 -14.49 12.38 26.99
C THR A 606 -13.54 13.27 27.78
N LEU A 607 -12.52 12.68 28.40
CA LEU A 607 -11.46 13.43 29.05
C LEU A 607 -10.99 14.38 27.96
N ARG A 608 -11.43 15.64 28.03
CA ARG A 608 -11.22 16.59 26.94
C ARG A 608 -9.72 16.68 26.78
N ASP A 609 -9.26 16.62 25.54
CA ASP A 609 -7.88 16.89 25.26
C ASP A 609 -7.54 18.25 25.87
N ILE A 610 -6.47 18.28 26.67
CA ILE A 610 -6.00 19.51 27.26
C ILE A 610 -5.06 20.13 26.23
N GLU A 611 -5.43 21.32 25.77
CA GLU A 611 -4.56 22.15 24.98
C GLU A 611 -3.72 23.01 25.92
N LEU A 612 -2.41 22.90 25.74
CA LEU A 612 -1.39 23.68 26.43
C LEU A 612 -0.58 24.42 25.37
N GLU A 613 0.21 25.39 25.80
CA GLU A 613 1.08 26.18 24.95
C GLU A 613 2.49 26.22 25.57
N THR A 614 3.53 26.21 24.72
CA THR A 614 4.89 26.49 25.16
C THR A 614 5.01 27.96 25.59
N THR A 615 5.98 28.27 26.47
CA THR A 615 6.32 29.68 26.75
C THR A 615 6.90 30.33 25.50
N VAL A 616 6.69 31.63 25.26
CA VAL A 616 7.26 32.34 24.10
C VAL A 616 8.76 32.06 23.93
N ALA A 617 9.16 31.65 22.71
CA ALA A 617 10.55 31.43 22.33
C ALA A 617 11.39 32.70 22.53
N THR A 618 12.60 32.53 23.05
CA THR A 618 13.52 33.64 23.35
C THR A 618 14.67 33.76 22.37
N GLU A 619 14.91 32.74 21.54
CA GLU A 619 16.02 32.74 20.58
C GLU A 619 15.58 33.30 19.22
N ASP A 620 16.49 34.07 18.59
CA ASP A 620 16.33 34.62 17.25
C ASP A 620 17.57 34.29 16.40
N PRO A 621 17.43 33.58 15.26
CA PRO A 621 16.20 33.04 14.65
C PRO A 621 15.64 31.80 15.38
N PRO A 622 14.31 31.56 15.36
CA PRO A 622 13.32 32.09 14.41
C PRO A 622 12.51 33.32 14.89
N GLY A 623 12.75 33.80 16.10
CA GLY A 623 12.07 34.96 16.69
C GLY A 623 10.90 34.56 17.60
N PRO A 624 10.23 35.53 18.28
CA PRO A 624 9.21 35.24 19.28
C PRO A 624 8.00 34.52 18.70
N HIS A 625 7.73 33.31 19.20
CA HIS A 625 6.57 32.50 18.83
C HIS A 625 6.28 31.46 19.92
N THR A 626 5.20 30.71 19.76
CA THR A 626 4.77 29.63 20.66
C THR A 626 4.33 28.43 19.85
N HIS A 627 4.17 27.30 20.53
CA HIS A 627 3.55 26.10 19.96
C HIS A 627 2.46 25.54 20.86
N MET A 628 1.41 25.06 20.22
CA MET A 628 0.35 24.28 20.84
C MET A 628 0.82 22.86 21.14
N VAL A 629 0.53 22.40 22.35
CA VAL A 629 0.80 21.06 22.86
C VAL A 629 -0.53 20.45 23.27
N ARG A 630 -0.99 19.44 22.52
CA ARG A 630 -2.24 18.75 22.80
C ARG A 630 -1.97 17.47 23.59
N LEU A 631 -2.55 17.37 24.78
CA LEU A 631 -2.51 16.17 25.61
C LEU A 631 -3.86 15.46 25.54
N THR A 632 -3.88 14.24 25.02
CA THR A 632 -5.10 13.43 24.92
C THR A 632 -5.55 12.91 26.27
N ALA A 633 -6.80 12.45 26.35
CA ALA A 633 -7.30 11.67 27.48
C ALA A 633 -6.33 10.58 27.96
N ASP A 634 -5.80 9.81 27.02
CA ASP A 634 -4.88 8.69 27.30
C ASP A 634 -3.52 9.21 27.79
N HIS A 635 -3.00 10.29 27.20
CA HIS A 635 -1.79 10.94 27.70
C HIS A 635 -1.95 11.39 29.15
N ILE A 636 -3.08 12.02 29.48
CA ILE A 636 -3.38 12.48 30.82
C ILE A 636 -3.49 11.30 31.78
N LYS A 637 -4.16 10.22 31.37
CA LYS A 637 -4.29 9.00 32.16
C LYS A 637 -2.92 8.37 32.45
N ILE A 638 -2.10 8.15 31.43
CA ILE A 638 -0.74 7.59 31.56
C ILE A 638 0.12 8.46 32.49
N MET A 639 0.02 9.78 32.38
CA MET A 639 0.81 10.68 33.22
C MET A 639 0.30 10.81 34.66
N LYS A 640 -1.03 10.87 34.87
CA LYS A 640 -1.63 11.06 36.20
C LYS A 640 -1.73 9.76 37.00
N GLU A 641 -2.10 8.65 36.36
CA GLU A 641 -2.34 7.36 36.99
C GLU A 641 -1.06 6.50 37.01
N ASP A 642 -0.43 6.27 35.84
CA ASP A 642 0.76 5.41 35.76
C ASP A 642 2.06 6.15 36.16
N GLY A 643 2.01 7.48 36.24
CA GLY A 643 3.18 8.33 36.54
C GLY A 643 4.25 8.34 35.44
N ARG A 644 3.92 7.87 34.22
CA ARG A 644 4.86 7.77 33.10
C ARG A 644 4.84 9.05 32.26
N ALA A 645 6.01 9.51 31.83
CA ALA A 645 6.12 10.61 30.88
C ALA A 645 5.74 10.16 29.46
N VAL A 646 5.09 11.04 28.71
CA VAL A 646 4.61 10.77 27.35
C VAL A 646 5.33 11.67 26.35
N THR A 647 5.62 11.14 25.16
CA THR A 647 6.21 11.92 24.07
C THR A 647 5.09 12.46 23.19
N VAL A 648 5.10 13.78 22.93
CA VAL A 648 4.14 14.48 22.09
C VAL A 648 4.86 15.41 21.12
N MET A 649 4.23 15.67 19.98
CA MET A 649 4.69 16.66 19.01
C MET A 649 3.92 17.96 19.19
N THR A 650 4.59 19.09 19.06
CA THR A 650 3.93 20.40 19.08
C THR A 650 3.29 20.72 17.73
N SER A 651 2.43 21.74 17.67
CA SER A 651 2.04 22.35 16.39
C SER A 651 3.26 22.84 15.63
N THR A 652 3.12 22.97 14.31
CA THR A 652 4.16 23.53 13.47
C THR A 652 3.92 25.03 13.29
N ASP A 653 4.69 25.84 14.00
CA ASP A 653 4.64 27.30 13.95
C ASP A 653 6.03 27.85 13.59
N PHE A 654 6.06 28.99 12.88
CA PHE A 654 7.32 29.62 12.44
C PHE A 654 8.30 28.66 11.73
N GLY A 655 7.75 27.63 11.06
CA GLY A 655 8.50 26.72 10.22
C GLY A 655 9.21 25.56 10.94
N HIS A 656 8.84 25.26 12.17
CA HIS A 656 9.35 24.10 12.91
C HIS A 656 8.34 23.65 13.98
N PHE A 657 8.65 22.54 14.64
CA PHE A 657 7.92 21.95 15.76
C PHE A 657 8.94 21.29 16.69
N HIS A 658 8.51 20.89 17.88
CA HIS A 658 9.34 20.11 18.80
C HIS A 658 8.75 18.75 19.11
N GLN A 659 9.64 17.79 19.37
CA GLN A 659 9.31 16.54 20.05
C GLN A 659 9.53 16.71 21.55
N LEU A 660 8.43 16.82 22.30
CA LEU A 660 8.44 17.02 23.74
C LEU A 660 8.21 15.71 24.48
N ARG A 661 9.00 15.45 25.53
CA ARG A 661 8.66 14.44 26.54
C ARG A 661 8.03 15.12 27.74
N VAL A 662 6.71 15.03 27.88
CA VAL A 662 5.92 15.70 28.91
C VAL A 662 5.66 14.76 30.09
N ARG A 663 5.67 15.30 31.30
CA ARG A 663 5.31 14.58 32.53
C ARG A 663 4.35 15.41 33.38
N TYR A 664 3.52 14.72 34.14
CA TYR A 664 2.68 15.34 35.14
C TYR A 664 3.42 15.52 36.47
N VAL A 665 3.26 16.68 37.11
CA VAL A 665 3.90 17.02 38.38
C VAL A 665 2.83 17.26 39.44
N LYS A 666 2.63 16.26 40.31
CA LYS A 666 1.59 16.25 41.36
C LYS A 666 1.61 17.51 42.26
N ARG A 667 2.78 18.07 42.56
CA ARG A 667 2.92 19.21 43.47
C ARG A 667 2.27 20.50 42.96
N CYS A 668 2.25 20.71 41.64
CA CYS A 668 1.66 21.91 41.01
C CYS A 668 0.38 21.60 40.24
N ASP A 669 -0.06 20.33 40.22
CA ASP A 669 -1.10 19.83 39.31
C ASP A 669 -0.88 20.30 37.86
N CYS A 670 0.37 20.29 37.40
CA CYS A 670 0.77 20.89 36.12
C CYS A 670 1.59 19.93 35.26
N PHE A 671 1.57 20.15 33.95
CA PHE A 671 2.36 19.40 32.97
C PHE A 671 3.66 20.15 32.67
N ARG A 672 4.78 19.42 32.59
CA ARG A 672 6.11 19.99 32.33
C ARG A 672 6.88 19.20 31.30
N ILE A 673 7.67 19.91 30.51
CA ILE A 673 8.62 19.34 29.57
C ILE A 673 9.79 18.76 30.37
N SER A 674 10.13 17.51 30.09
CA SER A 674 11.28 16.80 30.64
C SER A 674 12.41 16.65 29.63
N LYS A 675 12.07 16.58 28.35
CA LYS A 675 13.00 16.67 27.22
C LYS A 675 12.34 17.38 26.04
N CYS A 676 13.13 18.10 25.26
CA CYS A 676 12.74 18.71 24.00
C CYS A 676 13.79 18.34 22.94
N ASP A 677 13.37 17.75 21.81
CA ASP A 677 14.24 17.34 20.70
C ASP A 677 15.47 16.53 21.16
N ASN A 678 15.22 15.53 22.01
CA ASN A 678 16.22 14.67 22.67
C ASN A 678 17.16 15.37 23.67
N GLN A 679 17.09 16.70 23.83
CA GLN A 679 17.82 17.46 24.83
C GLN A 679 17.06 17.49 26.17
N ARG A 680 17.78 17.53 27.30
CA ARG A 680 17.16 17.66 28.63
C ARG A 680 16.92 19.13 28.93
N GLY A 681 15.71 19.48 29.36
CA GLY A 681 15.36 20.84 29.74
C GLY A 681 14.51 21.55 28.69
N GLY A 682 14.80 22.83 28.48
CA GLY A 682 14.11 23.68 27.50
C GLY A 682 14.43 23.30 26.05
N CYS A 683 13.71 23.91 25.12
CA CYS A 683 13.92 23.70 23.69
C CYS A 683 15.06 24.56 23.14
N TRP A 684 15.61 24.15 21.99
CA TRP A 684 16.78 24.80 21.39
C TRP A 684 16.52 26.25 20.94
N ASP A 685 15.25 26.62 20.76
CA ASP A 685 14.76 27.93 20.38
C ASP A 685 14.33 28.79 21.60
N GLY A 686 14.59 28.29 22.82
CA GLY A 686 14.41 29.06 24.05
C GLY A 686 13.09 28.85 24.77
N HIS A 687 12.24 27.90 24.35
CA HIS A 687 11.09 27.54 25.18
C HIS A 687 11.52 26.95 26.53
N SER A 688 10.93 27.46 27.61
CA SER A 688 11.13 26.92 28.96
C SER A 688 10.47 25.56 29.12
N VAL A 689 10.71 24.90 30.26
CA VAL A 689 10.10 23.61 30.58
C VAL A 689 8.61 23.67 30.97
N GLU A 690 8.06 24.89 31.04
CA GLU A 690 6.69 25.11 31.49
C GLU A 690 5.72 25.07 30.30
N LEU A 691 4.58 24.41 30.52
CA LEU A 691 3.46 24.40 29.59
C LEU A 691 2.31 25.17 30.23
N ILE A 692 1.80 26.15 29.51
CA ILE A 692 0.74 27.06 29.97
C ILE A 692 -0.58 26.53 29.44
N PRO A 693 -1.63 26.34 30.26
CA PRO A 693 -2.95 26.03 29.75
C PRO A 693 -3.43 27.13 28.81
N THR A 694 -3.85 26.77 27.60
CA THR A 694 -4.51 27.74 26.74
C THR A 694 -5.85 28.11 27.38
N ALA A 695 -6.13 29.41 27.49
CA ALA A 695 -7.42 29.88 27.99
C ALA A 695 -8.54 29.34 27.08
N GLY A 696 -9.24 28.31 27.55
CA GLY A 696 -10.36 27.66 26.89
C GLY A 696 -11.62 27.79 27.70
#